data_AF-A0A928A7T9-F1
#
_entry.id   AF-A0A928A7T9-F1
#
_cell.length_a   1.000
_cell.length_b   1.000
_cell.length_c   1.000
_cell.angle_alpha   90.00
_cell.angle_beta   90.00
_cell.angle_gamma   90.00
#
_symmetry.space_group_name_H-M   'P 1'
#
loop_
_entity.id
_entity.type
_entity.pdbx_description
1 polymer ?
#
loop_
_entity_poly.entity_id
_entity_poly.type
_entity_poly.pdbx_seq_one_letter_code
_entity_poly.pdbx_strand_id
1 'polypeptide(L)'
;MKKIITKSICGLMVLSTFISCGNNNSSSSEPSSSEEIEVSETWELVEIPGYTLGNEDTSTLEVVPTTTVRFHFNRADEQYTPWSIWGWDNSNSSGGAAYQFTHYDEYGVWGDVNLVDVAPEGKTCTELGFLIAIDPGGSWQAKDFGSDRFVTISPTSPGGIQHVYLLSGVEKQYPNKDATRKHSISSALITETTKLKIYFGLVKSKDFNFDAKNFTIEQDGKVLTNYAAEEYNSKSKNVVLNFDKELDLTKQIKVSYKFEKNHTDVAIPNYVVLFNSDAFAEKYTYTGDDLGVTFDKKLNPTATTFKVWAPTSSKMVLNIYDNGDPEKQANPTNSYEMTLGDKGVWAHTVTQNLHGKYYTYTVTNPEGTNEVVDPYAKSAGINGIRGMVVDFNKVNSEIQGWDQDVRPDFGTNGTDASIYEIHVRDMTIDPDSGVTKEKRGTFAGLAEKGTTYTNDDNVTVSTGLDHLKELGITHVQILPFYDYNSVDETKVSTDMSMEVEGSNYNWGYDPLNYNVLEGSYSTNPYDGINRIKEFKEMVMAMHSYGINIIMDVVYNHTAKTNDSNFQLLVPDYYHRRYSTGELYNGSGCGNEMASDRSMVNKFIVDSAKFWVDEYHMGGYRFDLMGLVDNKTMIDVYKGCSELYSKVMIYGEPWTGGTSKLKVAHDPANIKNQQTVQASLGQSYFADAGVYVGAFNDIIRNGIRGDNSPGVGWVYGQSSSYGGIYSGMKGLFAETNTAAKNVEPQQVLNYVSCHDNYTLYDQLESKASASRDFNRVYKQAETMVFTAQGVPFMQEGEDFMRTKVNMRGTTGKYDHNSYNSCDLTNHMDWSLKAENVEMFEYFKSLIAFRKATPELTISTRDEIDAVVTEKGDSKTIALEFDCSTKGGNSIYVVHASQDATHELGGSYEILFSNTNREVGSIVTSLDLLPNESIVLKKVA
;
A
#
# COMPACT_ATOMS: atom_id res chain seq x y z
N MET A 1 65.81 -0.72 -4.90
CA MET A 1 66.08 0.72 -4.64
C MET A 1 65.01 1.52 -5.37
N LYS A 2 64.58 2.63 -4.77
CA LYS A 2 63.57 3.59 -5.21
C LYS A 2 63.49 3.83 -6.75
N LYS A 3 62.25 3.82 -7.27
CA LYS A 3 61.54 4.92 -7.99
C LYS A 3 62.41 5.81 -8.91
N ILE A 4 62.01 5.98 -10.19
CA ILE A 4 61.60 7.26 -10.85
C ILE A 4 61.56 7.23 -12.40
N ILE A 5 60.37 7.61 -12.96
CA ILE A 5 60.02 8.46 -14.16
C ILE A 5 60.54 7.95 -15.55
N THR A 6 59.86 7.96 -16.72
CA THR A 6 59.04 8.99 -17.42
C THR A 6 58.45 8.46 -18.76
N LYS A 7 57.25 8.95 -19.13
CA LYS A 7 56.74 9.41 -20.46
C LYS A 7 56.76 8.53 -21.74
N SER A 8 55.56 8.44 -22.33
CA SER A 8 55.16 8.85 -23.70
C SER A 8 54.81 7.81 -24.79
N ILE A 9 53.51 7.83 -25.17
CA ILE A 9 52.92 8.07 -26.51
C ILE A 9 52.90 6.93 -27.57
N CYS A 10 51.79 6.96 -28.34
CA CYS A 10 51.38 6.24 -29.58
C CYS A 10 50.47 5.02 -29.31
N GLY A 11 49.25 4.88 -29.85
CA GLY A 11 48.51 5.63 -30.85
C GLY A 11 47.81 4.67 -31.83
N LEU A 12 46.49 4.86 -32.02
CA LEU A 12 45.63 4.40 -33.13
C LEU A 12 45.40 2.87 -33.31
N MET A 13 44.32 2.34 -33.88
CA MET A 13 42.93 2.74 -34.24
C MET A 13 42.32 1.51 -35.00
N VAL A 14 40.98 1.41 -35.04
CA VAL A 14 40.12 0.67 -36.04
C VAL A 14 39.99 -0.87 -35.87
N LEU A 15 38.84 -1.43 -35.46
CA LEU A 15 37.51 -1.66 -36.11
C LEU A 15 37.40 -2.92 -37.00
N SER A 16 36.27 -3.60 -36.85
CA SER A 16 35.45 -4.32 -37.86
C SER A 16 35.36 -5.88 -37.85
N THR A 17 34.17 -6.33 -37.38
CA THR A 17 33.16 -7.22 -38.01
C THR A 17 33.37 -8.71 -38.33
N PHE A 18 32.42 -9.51 -37.77
CA PHE A 18 31.62 -10.64 -38.28
C PHE A 18 32.27 -11.85 -39.00
N ILE A 19 31.87 -13.07 -38.59
CA ILE A 19 31.15 -14.07 -39.41
C ILE A 19 30.75 -15.32 -38.58
N SER A 20 29.62 -15.90 -38.99
CA SER A 20 28.78 -16.98 -38.46
C SER A 20 29.17 -18.41 -38.91
N CYS A 21 28.48 -19.40 -38.33
CA CYS A 21 28.30 -20.83 -38.71
C CYS A 21 29.41 -21.81 -38.26
N GLY A 22 29.14 -23.02 -37.75
CA GLY A 22 27.92 -23.78 -37.50
C GLY A 22 28.25 -25.27 -37.17
N ASN A 23 27.32 -25.92 -36.47
CA ASN A 23 26.97 -27.36 -36.41
C ASN A 23 27.97 -28.49 -36.03
N ASN A 24 27.51 -29.21 -34.99
CA ASN A 24 27.28 -30.67 -34.87
C ASN A 24 28.36 -31.67 -34.40
N ASN A 25 27.88 -32.47 -33.43
CA ASN A 25 28.07 -33.91 -33.16
C ASN A 25 29.04 -34.39 -32.07
N SER A 26 28.41 -34.91 -31.01
CA SER A 26 28.61 -36.22 -30.34
C SER A 26 30.00 -36.62 -29.83
N SER A 27 30.14 -36.81 -28.52
CA SER A 27 30.18 -38.13 -27.85
C SER A 27 30.94 -38.07 -26.51
N SER A 28 30.28 -38.55 -25.45
CA SER A 28 30.79 -39.21 -24.23
C SER A 28 32.28 -39.10 -23.83
N SER A 29 32.53 -38.53 -22.65
CA SER A 29 33.37 -39.14 -21.60
C SER A 29 33.30 -38.33 -20.30
N GLU A 30 33.16 -39.01 -19.17
CA GLU A 30 33.09 -38.48 -17.80
C GLU A 30 34.29 -37.57 -17.41
N PRO A 31 34.12 -36.67 -16.41
CA PRO A 31 35.12 -35.70 -16.02
C PRO A 31 36.02 -36.22 -14.89
N SER A 32 37.30 -35.90 -14.95
CA SER A 32 38.21 -35.93 -13.81
C SER A 32 38.94 -34.59 -13.70
N SER A 33 38.75 -33.92 -12.56
CA SER A 33 39.77 -33.25 -11.73
C SER A 33 39.21 -31.99 -11.11
N SER A 34 39.09 -32.06 -9.79
CA SER A 34 38.80 -31.04 -8.81
C SER A 34 39.73 -29.82 -8.90
N GLU A 35 39.14 -28.62 -9.03
CA GLU A 35 39.72 -27.39 -8.49
C GLU A 35 38.92 -27.00 -7.24
N GLU A 36 39.61 -27.04 -6.09
CA GLU A 36 39.12 -26.57 -4.81
C GLU A 36 38.92 -25.05 -4.84
N ILE A 37 37.68 -24.60 -4.64
CA ILE A 37 37.39 -23.22 -4.27
C ILE A 37 37.31 -23.19 -2.75
N GLU A 38 38.35 -22.70 -2.09
CA GLU A 38 38.29 -22.31 -0.68
C GLU A 38 37.39 -21.06 -0.57
N VAL A 39 36.16 -21.25 -0.10
CA VAL A 39 35.30 -20.16 0.38
C VAL A 39 35.56 -19.98 1.87
N SER A 40 36.31 -18.94 2.24
CA SER A 40 36.37 -18.49 3.63
C SER A 40 35.10 -17.68 3.94
N GLU A 41 34.10 -18.31 4.55
CA GLU A 41 32.96 -17.59 5.13
C GLU A 41 33.39 -16.95 6.46
N THR A 42 33.65 -15.64 6.44
CA THR A 42 33.51 -14.82 7.65
C THR A 42 32.08 -14.27 7.64
N TRP A 43 31.25 -14.76 8.56
CA TRP A 43 29.90 -14.24 8.80
C TRP A 43 30.03 -12.84 9.41
N GLU A 44 29.63 -11.79 8.70
CA GLU A 44 29.45 -10.46 9.27
C GLU A 44 28.06 -10.37 9.92
N LEU A 45 27.99 -9.90 11.17
CA LEU A 45 26.72 -9.64 11.85
C LEU A 45 26.01 -8.47 11.16
N VAL A 46 24.73 -8.63 10.85
CA VAL A 46 23.89 -7.57 10.28
C VAL A 46 23.55 -6.57 11.38
N GLU A 47 23.80 -5.28 11.13
CA GLU A 47 23.51 -4.20 12.07
C GLU A 47 22.00 -4.08 12.34
N ILE A 48 21.58 -3.98 13.60
CA ILE A 48 20.19 -3.74 13.99
C ILE A 48 20.02 -2.24 14.29
N PRO A 49 19.29 -1.47 13.45
CA PRO A 49 19.12 -0.03 13.65
C PRO A 49 18.54 0.30 15.03
N GLY A 50 19.17 1.26 15.73
CA GLY A 50 18.75 1.69 17.06
C GLY A 50 19.38 0.93 18.24
N TYR A 51 20.17 -0.12 17.98
CA TYR A 51 20.84 -0.92 19.00
C TYR A 51 22.36 -0.90 18.80
N THR A 52 23.12 -0.98 19.90
CA THR A 52 24.59 -0.97 19.84
C THR A 52 25.14 -2.41 19.80
N LEU A 53 26.09 -2.71 18.91
CA LEU A 53 26.73 -4.03 18.88
C LEU A 53 27.43 -4.29 20.22
N GLY A 54 27.03 -5.35 20.91
CA GLY A 54 27.65 -5.83 22.15
C GLY A 54 28.44 -7.10 21.88
N ASN A 55 29.75 -7.07 22.12
CA ASN A 55 30.56 -8.30 22.13
C ASN A 55 30.63 -8.84 23.56
N GLU A 56 30.19 -10.08 23.76
CA GLU A 56 30.23 -10.72 25.08
C GLU A 56 31.06 -12.00 25.03
N ASP A 57 32.26 -11.93 25.58
CA ASP A 57 32.98 -13.13 26.04
C ASP A 57 33.05 -13.09 27.58
N THR A 58 32.12 -13.79 28.23
CA THR A 58 32.05 -13.87 29.70
C THR A 58 32.87 -15.03 30.26
N SER A 59 33.52 -15.82 29.40
CA SER A 59 34.21 -17.07 29.77
C SER A 59 35.45 -16.88 30.66
N THR A 60 35.91 -15.64 30.82
CA THR A 60 37.08 -15.27 31.64
C THR A 60 36.76 -14.40 32.86
N LEU A 61 35.48 -14.15 33.16
CA LEU A 61 35.08 -13.25 34.25
C LEU A 61 35.03 -13.95 35.61
N GLU A 62 35.44 -13.26 36.66
CA GLU A 62 35.34 -13.76 38.04
C GLU A 62 33.88 -13.95 38.46
N VAL A 63 33.60 -15.01 39.22
CA VAL A 63 32.28 -15.27 39.78
C VAL A 63 32.10 -14.42 41.05
N VAL A 64 31.23 -13.42 40.96
CA VAL A 64 30.95 -12.45 42.03
C VAL A 64 29.44 -12.43 42.34
N PRO A 65 28.98 -11.78 43.42
CA PRO A 65 27.55 -11.68 43.70
C PRO A 65 26.75 -11.11 42.53
N THR A 66 25.62 -11.72 42.22
CA THR A 66 24.77 -11.29 41.10
C THR A 66 24.10 -9.96 41.45
N THR A 67 24.33 -8.95 40.61
CA THR A 67 23.72 -7.62 40.75
C THR A 67 22.79 -7.29 39.59
N THR A 68 22.89 -8.01 38.48
CA THR A 68 22.19 -7.69 37.23
C THR A 68 21.66 -8.97 36.57
N VAL A 69 20.47 -8.89 35.98
CA VAL A 69 19.94 -9.91 35.06
C VAL A 69 19.92 -9.32 33.65
N ARG A 70 20.61 -9.99 32.72
CA ARG A 70 20.64 -9.61 31.30
C ARG A 70 19.66 -10.45 30.51
N PHE A 71 18.66 -9.79 29.93
CA PHE A 71 17.67 -10.44 29.08
C PHE A 71 18.10 -10.33 27.62
N HIS A 72 18.30 -11.49 27.00
CA HIS A 72 18.55 -11.70 25.58
C HIS A 72 17.24 -12.08 24.91
N PHE A 73 16.77 -11.31 23.93
CA PHE A 73 15.48 -11.47 23.29
C PHE A 73 15.63 -11.64 21.78
N ASN A 74 15.18 -12.77 21.26
CA ASN A 74 15.18 -13.09 19.84
C ASN A 74 13.75 -13.14 19.31
N ARG A 75 13.53 -12.46 18.19
CA ARG A 75 12.28 -12.50 17.42
C ARG A 75 12.58 -12.98 16.01
N ALA A 76 11.69 -13.80 15.46
CA ALA A 76 11.84 -14.30 14.09
C ALA A 76 11.63 -13.20 13.04
N ASP A 77 10.85 -12.16 13.37
CA ASP A 77 10.61 -10.98 12.52
C ASP A 77 11.73 -9.92 12.58
N GLU A 78 12.69 -10.07 13.49
CA GLU A 78 13.76 -9.11 13.78
C GLU A 78 13.27 -7.69 14.13
N GLN A 79 11.99 -7.54 14.52
CA GLN A 79 11.38 -6.25 14.89
C GLN A 79 11.34 -6.06 16.40
N TYR A 80 12.37 -5.41 16.94
CA TYR A 80 12.55 -5.30 18.39
C TYR A 80 11.95 -4.04 19.02
N THR A 81 11.70 -2.99 18.25
CA THR A 81 10.96 -1.80 18.72
C THR A 81 9.47 -2.01 18.46
N PRO A 82 8.55 -1.66 19.38
CA PRO A 82 8.74 -0.96 20.66
C PRO A 82 8.80 -1.90 21.90
N TRP A 83 9.33 -3.12 21.76
CA TRP A 83 9.39 -4.06 22.88
C TRP A 83 10.37 -3.62 23.97
N SER A 84 9.98 -3.79 25.23
CA SER A 84 10.76 -3.45 26.42
C SER A 84 10.57 -4.50 27.51
N ILE A 85 11.40 -4.46 28.56
CA ILE A 85 11.35 -5.36 29.71
C ILE A 85 10.65 -4.63 30.85
N TRP A 86 9.58 -5.17 31.39
CA TRP A 86 9.06 -4.73 32.67
C TRP A 86 9.47 -5.71 33.76
N GLY A 87 10.21 -5.26 34.77
CA GLY A 87 10.72 -6.10 35.86
C GLY A 87 10.24 -5.65 37.24
N TRP A 88 10.01 -6.60 38.15
CA TRP A 88 9.64 -6.34 39.56
C TRP A 88 10.20 -7.42 40.50
N ASP A 89 10.42 -7.10 41.77
CA ASP A 89 10.79 -8.10 42.79
C ASP A 89 9.55 -8.92 43.17
N ASN A 90 9.52 -10.21 42.83
CA ASN A 90 8.38 -11.08 43.15
C ASN A 90 8.29 -11.39 44.66
N SER A 91 9.41 -11.25 45.38
CA SER A 91 9.46 -11.56 46.81
C SER A 91 8.89 -10.44 47.69
N ASN A 92 8.67 -9.24 47.12
CA ASN A 92 8.13 -8.08 47.84
C ASN A 92 7.24 -7.27 46.87
N SER A 93 5.94 -7.21 47.12
CA SER A 93 4.90 -6.62 46.23
C SER A 93 4.92 -5.08 46.08
N SER A 94 6.10 -4.47 46.00
CA SER A 94 6.34 -3.08 45.62
C SER A 94 6.62 -2.99 44.12
N GLY A 95 6.01 -2.01 43.44
CA GLY A 95 5.87 -1.94 41.97
C GLY A 95 7.12 -2.12 41.11
N GLY A 96 6.91 -2.51 39.85
CA GLY A 96 7.95 -2.74 38.84
C GLY A 96 8.41 -1.50 38.08
N ALA A 97 9.39 -1.69 37.19
CA ALA A 97 9.96 -0.65 36.33
C ALA A 97 10.20 -1.19 34.90
N ALA A 98 10.20 -0.26 33.94
CA ALA A 98 10.50 -0.54 32.54
C ALA A 98 12.00 -0.36 32.24
N TYR A 99 12.55 -1.27 31.45
CA TYR A 99 13.93 -1.29 30.97
C TYR A 99 13.94 -1.51 29.45
N GLN A 100 14.87 -0.87 28.76
CA GLN A 100 14.96 -0.94 27.30
C GLN A 100 15.98 -1.98 26.86
N PHE A 101 15.70 -2.64 25.74
CA PHE A 101 16.74 -3.29 24.96
C PHE A 101 17.61 -2.20 24.32
N THR A 102 18.93 -2.30 24.44
CA THR A 102 19.85 -1.23 24.03
C THR A 102 21.01 -1.73 23.17
N HIS A 103 21.24 -3.04 23.18
CA HIS A 103 22.35 -3.67 22.48
C HIS A 103 21.86 -4.85 21.65
N TYR A 104 22.70 -5.35 20.75
CA TYR A 104 22.46 -6.57 20.00
C TYR A 104 23.71 -7.44 19.88
N ASP A 105 23.50 -8.73 19.66
CA ASP A 105 24.52 -9.72 19.35
C ASP A 105 24.01 -10.75 18.31
N GLU A 106 24.70 -11.87 18.14
CA GLU A 106 24.30 -12.94 17.21
C GLU A 106 22.98 -13.66 17.56
N TYR A 107 22.48 -13.47 18.79
CA TYR A 107 21.24 -14.07 19.25
C TYR A 107 20.05 -13.13 19.05
N GLY A 108 20.20 -11.82 19.27
CA GLY A 108 19.12 -10.85 19.13
C GLY A 108 19.45 -9.54 19.86
N VAL A 109 18.43 -8.84 20.35
CA VAL A 109 18.67 -7.66 21.21
C VAL A 109 18.80 -8.08 22.67
N TRP A 110 19.52 -7.30 23.47
CA TRP A 110 19.57 -7.51 24.91
C TRP A 110 19.53 -6.21 25.72
N GLY A 111 19.11 -6.35 26.98
CA GLY A 111 18.92 -5.27 27.95
C GLY A 111 19.08 -5.77 29.38
N ASP A 112 19.47 -4.86 30.28
CA ASP A 112 19.83 -5.17 31.66
C ASP A 112 18.77 -4.69 32.65
N VAL A 113 18.46 -5.56 33.61
CA VAL A 113 17.69 -5.23 34.81
C VAL A 113 18.64 -5.30 36.00
N ASN A 114 18.94 -4.15 36.61
CA ASN A 114 19.72 -4.13 37.86
C ASN A 114 18.82 -4.50 39.03
N LEU A 115 19.25 -5.48 39.81
CA LEU A 115 18.47 -6.03 40.92
C LEU A 115 18.26 -5.02 42.06
N VAL A 116 19.12 -4.01 42.15
CA VAL A 116 18.98 -2.90 43.11
C VAL A 116 17.88 -1.91 42.73
N ASP A 117 17.50 -1.84 41.45
CA ASP A 117 16.48 -0.91 40.96
C ASP A 117 15.07 -1.45 41.22
N VAL A 118 14.92 -2.77 41.35
CA VAL A 118 13.64 -3.46 41.60
C VAL A 118 13.45 -3.88 43.05
N ALA A 119 14.54 -3.95 43.85
CA ALA A 119 14.49 -4.34 45.25
C ALA A 119 14.42 -3.10 46.17
N PRO A 120 13.62 -3.13 47.26
CA PRO A 120 13.62 -2.06 48.26
C PRO A 120 15.01 -1.84 48.88
N GLU A 121 15.31 -0.60 49.28
CA GLU A 121 16.60 -0.21 49.88
C GLU A 121 16.99 -1.16 51.03
N GLY A 122 18.17 -1.79 50.91
CA GLY A 122 18.71 -2.73 51.90
C GLY A 122 18.22 -4.18 51.79
N LYS A 123 17.43 -4.55 50.76
CA LYS A 123 17.04 -5.94 50.47
C LYS A 123 17.64 -6.45 49.16
N THR A 124 17.76 -7.77 49.04
CA THR A 124 18.19 -8.46 47.82
C THR A 124 17.00 -9.12 47.13
N CYS A 125 16.80 -8.83 45.84
CA CYS A 125 15.84 -9.54 45.00
C CYS A 125 16.28 -11.00 44.84
N THR A 126 15.46 -11.93 45.32
CA THR A 126 15.74 -13.38 45.21
C THR A 126 15.00 -14.04 44.05
N GLU A 127 13.93 -13.40 43.57
CA GLU A 127 13.17 -13.81 42.40
C GLU A 127 12.63 -12.56 41.68
N LEU A 128 13.01 -12.39 40.42
CA LEU A 128 12.61 -11.27 39.58
C LEU A 128 11.41 -11.70 38.72
N GLY A 129 10.25 -11.07 38.91
CA GLY A 129 9.15 -11.15 37.96
C GLY A 129 9.42 -10.24 36.76
N PHE A 130 9.04 -10.67 35.55
CA PHE A 130 9.17 -9.86 34.35
C PHE A 130 8.11 -10.12 33.28
N LEU A 131 7.93 -9.12 32.41
CA LEU A 131 7.18 -9.18 31.15
C LEU A 131 8.04 -8.58 30.04
N ILE A 132 7.86 -9.08 28.81
CA ILE A 132 8.29 -8.36 27.60
C ILE A 132 7.03 -7.73 27.01
N ALA A 133 7.01 -6.42 26.86
CA ALA A 133 5.80 -5.69 26.54
C ALA A 133 6.04 -4.43 25.71
N ILE A 134 4.98 -4.00 25.04
CA ILE A 134 4.86 -2.67 24.45
C ILE A 134 4.17 -1.80 25.49
N ASP A 135 4.95 -0.94 26.15
CA ASP A 135 4.48 -0.04 27.21
C ASP A 135 5.05 1.39 27.02
N PRO A 136 4.42 2.23 26.17
CA PRO A 136 4.87 3.59 25.92
C PRO A 136 4.36 4.56 27.01
N GLY A 137 4.53 4.22 28.30
CA GLY A 137 4.23 5.13 29.41
C GLY A 137 3.07 4.75 30.34
N GLY A 138 2.86 3.46 30.61
CA GLY A 138 1.97 2.96 31.66
C GLY A 138 0.63 2.36 31.17
N SER A 139 0.49 2.11 29.88
CA SER A 139 -0.68 1.45 29.29
C SER A 139 -0.22 0.26 28.44
N TRP A 140 -0.40 -0.95 28.98
CA TRP A 140 0.02 -2.21 28.35
C TRP A 140 -0.70 -2.43 27.01
N GLN A 141 -0.04 -2.12 25.89
CA GLN A 141 -0.62 -2.29 24.55
C GLN A 141 -0.53 -3.75 24.09
N ALA A 142 0.58 -4.42 24.39
CA ALA A 142 0.77 -5.83 24.07
C ALA A 142 1.76 -6.49 25.05
N LYS A 143 1.56 -7.77 25.33
CA LYS A 143 2.55 -8.65 25.97
C LYS A 143 3.08 -9.63 24.93
N ASP A 144 4.38 -9.86 24.92
CA ASP A 144 5.01 -10.86 24.05
C ASP A 144 4.54 -12.28 24.39
N PHE A 145 4.29 -12.54 25.68
CA PHE A 145 3.65 -13.75 26.17
C PHE A 145 2.58 -13.41 27.20
N GLY A 146 1.44 -14.10 27.17
CA GLY A 146 0.23 -13.71 27.90
C GLY A 146 0.28 -13.81 29.44
N SER A 147 1.31 -14.44 30.02
CA SER A 147 1.45 -14.66 31.47
C SER A 147 2.75 -14.08 32.03
N ASP A 148 2.73 -13.76 33.33
CA ASP A 148 3.89 -13.26 34.06
C ASP A 148 4.97 -14.35 34.17
N ARG A 149 6.24 -13.96 33.96
CA ARG A 149 7.38 -14.88 34.00
C ARG A 149 8.31 -14.51 35.16
N PHE A 150 9.03 -15.49 35.71
CA PHE A 150 9.87 -15.30 36.89
C PHE A 150 11.28 -15.88 36.70
N VAL A 151 12.30 -15.15 37.13
CA VAL A 151 13.71 -15.56 37.15
C VAL A 151 14.15 -15.71 38.61
N THR A 152 14.51 -16.92 39.03
CA THR A 152 15.20 -17.12 40.31
C THR A 152 16.64 -16.59 40.21
N ILE A 153 17.01 -15.71 41.13
CA ILE A 153 18.33 -15.06 41.12
C ILE A 153 19.37 -15.99 41.74
N SER A 154 20.39 -16.31 40.95
CA SER A 154 21.57 -17.03 41.41
C SER A 154 22.37 -16.17 42.38
N PRO A 155 22.80 -16.68 43.55
CA PRO A 155 23.55 -15.89 44.53
C PRO A 155 24.84 -15.27 43.97
N THR A 156 25.47 -15.93 43.00
CA THR A 156 26.66 -15.47 42.29
C THR A 156 26.56 -15.78 40.79
N SER A 157 27.23 -14.98 39.98
CA SER A 157 27.33 -15.13 38.53
C SER A 157 28.66 -14.57 37.99
N PRO A 158 29.16 -15.07 36.86
CA PRO A 158 30.34 -14.48 36.19
C PRO A 158 30.12 -12.98 35.93
N GLY A 159 31.02 -12.14 36.42
CA GLY A 159 30.91 -10.67 36.31
C GLY A 159 29.73 -10.05 37.07
N GLY A 160 28.99 -10.82 37.87
CA GLY A 160 27.79 -10.35 38.57
C GLY A 160 26.54 -10.25 37.68
N ILE A 161 26.58 -10.84 36.48
CA ILE A 161 25.49 -10.80 35.49
C ILE A 161 24.92 -12.21 35.28
N GLN A 162 23.64 -12.40 35.58
CA GLN A 162 22.91 -13.61 35.25
C GLN A 162 22.20 -13.43 33.90
N HIS A 163 22.52 -14.29 32.92
CA HIS A 163 21.94 -14.21 31.58
C HIS A 163 20.65 -15.04 31.47
N VAL A 164 19.64 -14.48 30.78
CA VAL A 164 18.36 -15.13 30.48
C VAL A 164 18.07 -14.92 29.00
N TYR A 165 17.81 -16.01 28.28
CA TYR A 165 17.53 -16.01 26.84
C TYR A 165 16.06 -16.32 26.60
N LEU A 166 15.42 -15.55 25.74
CA LEU A 166 14.00 -15.56 25.46
C LEU A 166 13.75 -15.69 23.95
N LEU A 167 12.71 -16.42 23.59
CA LEU A 167 12.14 -16.47 22.24
C LEU A 167 10.77 -15.80 22.28
N SER A 168 10.46 -14.99 21.27
CA SER A 168 9.15 -14.33 21.17
C SER A 168 7.99 -15.32 21.19
N GLY A 169 6.94 -14.99 21.94
CA GLY A 169 5.75 -15.84 22.06
C GLY A 169 5.96 -17.14 22.86
N VAL A 170 7.16 -17.38 23.40
CA VAL A 170 7.49 -18.60 24.15
C VAL A 170 7.57 -18.31 25.65
N GLU A 171 6.82 -19.07 26.45
CA GLU A 171 6.82 -18.94 27.92
C GLU A 171 8.20 -19.24 28.52
N LYS A 172 8.88 -20.24 27.96
CA LYS A 172 10.09 -20.82 28.50
C LYS A 172 11.28 -19.86 28.41
N GLN A 173 12.04 -19.81 29.50
CA GLN A 173 13.31 -19.11 29.59
C GLN A 173 14.48 -20.09 29.41
N TYR A 174 15.57 -19.60 28.84
CA TYR A 174 16.73 -20.41 28.54
C TYR A 174 18.00 -19.84 29.18
N PRO A 175 18.91 -20.67 29.69
CA PRO A 175 20.12 -20.20 30.36
C PRO A 175 21.24 -19.79 29.39
N ASN A 176 21.11 -20.10 28.10
CA ASN A 176 22.06 -19.73 27.04
C ASN A 176 21.38 -19.77 25.66
N LYS A 177 21.97 -19.07 24.67
CA LYS A 177 21.51 -19.05 23.28
C LYS A 177 21.32 -20.45 22.68
N ASP A 178 22.22 -21.39 22.99
CA ASP A 178 22.18 -22.74 22.43
C ASP A 178 20.97 -23.55 22.92
N ALA A 179 20.53 -23.31 24.16
CA ALA A 179 19.41 -24.02 24.76
C ALA A 179 18.05 -23.64 24.15
N THR A 180 17.95 -22.47 23.52
CA THR A 180 16.73 -21.98 22.85
C THR A 180 16.42 -22.74 21.57
N ARG A 181 17.46 -23.28 20.92
CA ARG A 181 17.41 -23.93 19.59
C ARG A 181 17.77 -25.43 19.68
N LYS A 182 17.50 -26.10 20.80
CA LYS A 182 17.85 -27.51 20.98
C LYS A 182 16.60 -28.39 21.05
N HIS A 183 16.50 -29.34 20.13
CA HIS A 183 15.47 -30.39 20.10
C HIS A 183 14.04 -29.88 19.83
N SER A 184 13.88 -28.99 18.85
CA SER A 184 12.56 -28.52 18.40
C SER A 184 12.36 -28.70 16.89
N ILE A 185 11.09 -28.73 16.48
CA ILE A 185 10.66 -28.51 15.10
C ILE A 185 10.58 -26.99 14.94
N SER A 186 11.42 -26.41 14.08
CA SER A 186 11.39 -24.97 13.84
C SER A 186 10.31 -24.55 12.84
N SER A 187 9.90 -25.45 11.96
CA SER A 187 8.86 -25.23 10.95
C SER A 187 8.42 -26.54 10.33
N ALA A 188 7.15 -26.65 9.96
CA ALA A 188 6.61 -27.74 9.15
C ALA A 188 5.81 -27.17 7.98
N LEU A 189 6.04 -27.67 6.77
CA LEU A 189 5.47 -27.12 5.54
C LEU A 189 4.85 -28.22 4.72
N ILE A 190 3.62 -28.02 4.26
CA ILE A 190 3.07 -28.82 3.16
C ILE A 190 3.59 -28.19 1.87
N THR A 191 4.47 -28.91 1.16
CA THR A 191 5.09 -28.41 -0.08
C THR A 191 4.38 -28.94 -1.32
N GLU A 192 3.79 -30.12 -1.22
CA GLU A 192 2.91 -30.75 -2.21
C GLU A 192 1.81 -31.49 -1.45
N THR A 193 0.69 -31.84 -2.09
CA THR A 193 -0.38 -32.62 -1.42
C THR A 193 0.11 -33.98 -0.92
N THR A 194 1.22 -34.49 -1.42
CA THR A 194 1.86 -35.75 -0.99
C THR A 194 3.19 -35.55 -0.27
N LYS A 195 3.60 -34.31 0.04
CA LYS A 195 4.90 -34.03 0.67
C LYS A 195 4.82 -33.02 1.81
N LEU A 196 5.46 -33.39 2.92
CA LEU A 196 5.60 -32.54 4.09
C LEU A 196 7.09 -32.37 4.42
N LYS A 197 7.55 -31.13 4.49
CA LYS A 197 8.93 -30.80 4.83
C LYS A 197 9.02 -30.24 6.25
N ILE A 198 9.85 -30.86 7.10
CA ILE A 198 10.02 -30.50 8.51
C ILE A 198 11.43 -29.98 8.73
N TYR A 199 11.55 -28.78 9.28
CA TYR A 199 12.80 -28.16 9.68
C TYR A 199 13.00 -28.30 11.19
N PHE A 200 14.26 -28.48 11.59
CA PHE A 200 14.64 -28.68 12.98
C PHE A 200 15.47 -27.51 13.53
N GLY A 201 15.09 -27.02 14.71
CA GLY A 201 15.92 -26.14 15.52
C GLY A 201 17.04 -26.95 16.16
N LEU A 202 18.20 -27.01 15.49
CA LEU A 202 19.37 -27.74 15.97
C LEU A 202 20.64 -26.90 15.90
N VAL A 203 21.42 -26.91 16.99
CA VAL A 203 22.67 -26.15 17.15
C VAL A 203 23.85 -26.76 16.37
N LYS A 204 23.96 -28.10 16.29
CA LYS A 204 25.00 -28.81 15.50
C LYS A 204 24.42 -30.06 14.84
N SER A 205 24.54 -30.17 13.52
CA SER A 205 23.94 -31.26 12.73
C SER A 205 24.56 -32.65 12.99
N LYS A 206 25.82 -32.68 13.47
CA LYS A 206 26.57 -33.91 13.77
C LYS A 206 26.13 -34.63 15.05
N ASP A 207 25.37 -33.97 15.92
CA ASP A 207 24.91 -34.51 17.20
C ASP A 207 23.41 -34.90 17.17
N PHE A 208 22.75 -34.79 16.00
CA PHE A 208 21.35 -35.17 15.82
C PHE A 208 21.24 -36.61 15.35
N ASN A 209 20.92 -37.51 16.28
CA ASN A 209 20.61 -38.90 15.96
C ASN A 209 19.16 -39.01 15.43
N PHE A 210 18.99 -38.67 14.15
CA PHE A 210 17.70 -38.75 13.47
C PHE A 210 17.21 -40.21 13.39
N ASP A 211 15.95 -40.46 13.76
CA ASP A 211 15.24 -41.72 13.48
C ASP A 211 13.83 -41.41 12.98
N ALA A 212 13.52 -41.84 11.76
CA ALA A 212 12.21 -41.68 11.15
C ALA A 212 11.06 -42.25 11.99
N LYS A 213 11.33 -43.27 12.82
CA LYS A 213 10.34 -43.89 13.72
C LYS A 213 9.87 -42.97 14.85
N ASN A 214 10.59 -41.87 15.08
CA ASN A 214 10.22 -40.88 16.09
C ASN A 214 9.16 -39.88 15.60
N PHE A 215 8.79 -39.93 14.31
CA PHE A 215 7.67 -39.15 13.81
C PHE A 215 6.32 -39.80 14.14
N THR A 216 5.38 -38.95 14.55
CA THR A 216 3.95 -39.26 14.53
C THR A 216 3.26 -38.18 13.71
N ILE A 217 2.56 -38.57 12.64
CA ILE A 217 1.76 -37.67 11.82
C ILE A 217 0.30 -37.98 12.07
N GLU A 218 -0.48 -36.97 12.46
CA GLU A 218 -1.91 -37.09 12.70
C GLU A 218 -2.69 -36.20 11.71
N GLN A 219 -3.83 -36.71 11.26
CA GLN A 219 -4.81 -35.95 10.49
C GLN A 219 -6.17 -36.07 11.20
N ASP A 220 -6.67 -34.97 11.77
CA ASP A 220 -7.82 -34.92 12.70
C ASP A 220 -7.72 -35.95 13.84
N GLY A 221 -6.54 -36.02 14.47
CA GLY A 221 -6.27 -36.94 15.59
C GLY A 221 -6.13 -38.42 15.18
N LYS A 222 -6.22 -38.74 13.88
CA LYS A 222 -5.94 -40.09 13.37
C LYS A 222 -4.50 -40.18 12.89
N VAL A 223 -3.73 -41.09 13.48
CA VAL A 223 -2.35 -41.36 13.05
C VAL A 223 -2.32 -41.91 11.63
N LEU A 224 -1.50 -41.28 10.78
CA LEU A 224 -1.18 -41.74 9.44
C LEU A 224 0.00 -42.72 9.50
N THR A 225 -0.07 -43.81 8.73
CA THR A 225 0.99 -44.85 8.70
C THR A 225 1.65 -45.02 7.33
N ASN A 226 1.11 -44.37 6.30
CA ASN A 226 1.49 -44.58 4.90
C ASN A 226 2.34 -43.41 4.39
N TYR A 227 3.52 -43.26 4.99
CA TYR A 227 4.53 -42.30 4.55
C TYR A 227 5.93 -42.87 4.72
N ALA A 228 6.85 -42.37 3.90
CA ALA A 228 8.27 -42.64 4.00
C ALA A 228 9.01 -41.33 4.31
N ALA A 229 9.89 -41.36 5.30
CA ALA A 229 10.80 -40.26 5.58
C ALA A 229 12.08 -40.39 4.74
N GLU A 230 12.51 -39.31 4.11
CA GLU A 230 13.83 -39.20 3.51
C GLU A 230 14.93 -39.12 4.59
N GLU A 231 16.19 -39.27 4.16
CA GLU A 231 17.33 -39.05 5.04
C GLU A 231 17.40 -37.61 5.53
N TYR A 232 17.83 -37.42 6.79
CA TYR A 232 18.00 -36.08 7.35
C TYR A 232 19.06 -35.28 6.59
N ASN A 233 18.64 -34.13 6.08
CA ASN A 233 19.54 -33.20 5.40
C ASN A 233 20.23 -32.30 6.44
N SER A 234 21.48 -32.62 6.77
CA SER A 234 22.28 -31.92 7.79
C SER A 234 22.61 -30.46 7.44
N LYS A 235 22.66 -30.11 6.15
CA LYS A 235 22.95 -28.75 5.67
C LYS A 235 21.77 -27.82 5.89
N SER A 236 20.60 -28.28 5.45
CA SER A 236 19.35 -27.49 5.48
C SER A 236 18.46 -27.84 6.66
N LYS A 237 18.96 -28.70 7.57
CA LYS A 237 18.34 -29.11 8.84
C LYS A 237 16.89 -29.55 8.70
N ASN A 238 16.58 -30.36 7.69
CA ASN A 238 15.21 -30.82 7.44
C ASN A 238 15.11 -32.28 7.01
N VAL A 239 13.88 -32.78 7.05
CA VAL A 239 13.44 -34.07 6.50
C VAL A 239 12.20 -33.83 5.63
N VAL A 240 12.11 -34.57 4.54
CA VAL A 240 10.90 -34.64 3.71
C VAL A 240 10.18 -35.96 3.99
N LEU A 241 8.88 -35.88 4.25
CA LEU A 241 7.99 -37.03 4.34
C LEU A 241 7.19 -37.13 3.04
N ASN A 242 7.25 -38.28 2.40
CA ASN A 242 6.53 -38.60 1.17
C ASN A 242 5.36 -39.53 1.51
N PHE A 243 4.14 -39.14 1.14
CA PHE A 243 2.92 -39.89 1.42
C PHE A 243 2.44 -40.64 0.17
N ASP A 244 1.94 -41.87 0.35
CA ASP A 244 1.40 -42.68 -0.75
C ASP A 244 0.09 -42.12 -1.32
N LYS A 245 -0.58 -41.26 -0.55
CA LYS A 245 -1.86 -40.62 -0.88
C LYS A 245 -1.79 -39.15 -0.54
N GLU A 246 -2.59 -38.34 -1.24
CA GLU A 246 -2.75 -36.93 -0.91
C GLU A 246 -3.25 -36.76 0.53
N LEU A 247 -2.64 -35.80 1.22
CA LEU A 247 -3.10 -35.24 2.48
C LEU A 247 -4.43 -34.53 2.25
N ASP A 248 -5.36 -34.69 3.20
CA ASP A 248 -6.65 -34.02 3.15
C ASP A 248 -6.49 -32.61 3.73
N LEU A 249 -6.39 -31.62 2.84
CA LEU A 249 -6.19 -30.21 3.21
C LEU A 249 -7.39 -29.61 3.97
N THR A 250 -8.51 -30.33 4.07
CA THR A 250 -9.69 -29.92 4.84
C THR A 250 -9.60 -30.27 6.33
N LYS A 251 -8.54 -30.98 6.71
CA LYS A 251 -8.34 -31.54 8.05
C LYS A 251 -7.09 -30.95 8.71
N GLN A 252 -7.10 -30.89 10.04
CA GLN A 252 -5.93 -30.42 10.78
C GLN A 252 -4.85 -31.50 10.76
N ILE A 253 -3.66 -31.11 10.30
CA ILE A 253 -2.47 -31.98 10.29
C ILE A 253 -1.58 -31.58 11.45
N LYS A 254 -1.12 -32.57 12.23
CA LYS A 254 -0.13 -32.38 13.29
C LYS A 254 1.06 -33.27 13.04
N VAL A 255 2.24 -32.68 13.18
CA VAL A 255 3.51 -33.39 13.10
C VAL A 255 4.15 -33.37 14.47
N SER A 256 4.40 -34.54 15.03
CA SER A 256 5.14 -34.68 16.28
C SER A 256 6.46 -35.38 16.01
N TYR A 257 7.55 -34.92 16.63
CA TYR A 257 8.84 -35.62 16.62
C TYR A 257 9.35 -35.84 18.04
N LYS A 258 9.66 -37.09 18.37
CA LYS A 258 10.24 -37.46 19.66
C LYS A 258 11.77 -37.33 19.64
N PHE A 259 12.29 -36.36 20.38
CA PHE A 259 13.72 -36.17 20.61
C PHE A 259 14.24 -37.04 21.79
N GLU A 260 15.56 -37.03 21.98
CA GLU A 260 16.22 -37.68 23.11
C GLU A 260 15.67 -37.14 24.46
N LYS A 261 15.69 -37.98 25.51
CA LYS A 261 15.18 -37.70 26.88
C LYS A 261 13.66 -37.55 27.02
N ASN A 262 12.86 -38.23 26.18
CA ASN A 262 11.39 -38.21 26.20
C ASN A 262 10.76 -36.84 25.93
N HIS A 263 11.47 -35.91 25.29
CA HIS A 263 10.87 -34.68 24.81
C HIS A 263 10.20 -34.92 23.44
N THR A 264 8.97 -34.47 23.27
CA THR A 264 8.27 -34.47 21.98
C THR A 264 7.91 -33.05 21.66
N ASP A 265 8.24 -32.61 20.45
CA ASP A 265 7.77 -31.33 19.93
C ASP A 265 6.71 -31.54 18.86
N VAL A 266 5.80 -30.58 18.72
CA VAL A 266 4.65 -30.66 17.83
C VAL A 266 4.56 -29.40 16.99
N ALA A 267 4.39 -29.56 15.69
CA ALA A 267 4.14 -28.48 14.76
C ALA A 267 2.86 -28.72 13.96
N ILE A 268 2.14 -27.65 13.68
CA ILE A 268 1.05 -27.63 12.69
C ILE A 268 1.67 -27.14 11.38
N PRO A 269 1.66 -27.94 10.31
CA PRO A 269 2.22 -27.52 9.04
C PRO A 269 1.40 -26.37 8.43
N ASN A 270 2.09 -25.35 7.92
CA ASN A 270 1.44 -24.31 7.12
C ASN A 270 1.40 -24.68 5.62
N TYR A 271 0.57 -23.98 4.86
CA TYR A 271 0.32 -24.24 3.44
C TYR A 271 1.05 -23.26 2.50
N VAL A 272 1.88 -22.35 3.04
CA VAL A 272 2.42 -21.21 2.28
C VAL A 272 3.20 -21.66 1.04
N VAL A 273 4.00 -22.73 1.15
CA VAL A 273 4.77 -23.27 0.02
C VAL A 273 3.85 -23.92 -1.00
N LEU A 274 2.88 -24.73 -0.57
CA LEU A 274 1.88 -25.34 -1.46
C LEU A 274 1.10 -24.27 -2.24
N PHE A 275 0.62 -23.21 -1.58
CA PHE A 275 -0.15 -22.15 -2.25
C PHE A 275 0.64 -21.34 -3.27
N ASN A 276 1.97 -21.34 -3.17
CA ASN A 276 2.85 -20.72 -4.15
C ASN A 276 3.23 -21.67 -5.30
N SER A 277 2.76 -22.92 -5.30
CA SER A 277 3.09 -23.91 -6.32
C SER A 277 2.14 -23.86 -7.52
N ASP A 278 2.66 -24.13 -8.71
CA ASP A 278 1.85 -24.25 -9.93
C ASP A 278 0.85 -25.40 -9.83
N ALA A 279 1.22 -26.51 -9.17
CA ALA A 279 0.32 -27.64 -8.95
C ALA A 279 -0.95 -27.27 -8.16
N PHE A 280 -0.83 -26.42 -7.13
CA PHE A 280 -2.01 -25.92 -6.40
C PHE A 280 -2.86 -25.01 -7.30
N ALA A 281 -2.23 -24.09 -8.04
CA ALA A 281 -2.93 -23.20 -8.95
C ALA A 281 -3.67 -23.99 -10.04
N GLU A 282 -3.04 -24.95 -10.71
CA GLU A 282 -3.67 -25.82 -11.71
C GLU A 282 -4.88 -26.58 -11.13
N LYS A 283 -4.75 -27.07 -9.90
CA LYS A 283 -5.81 -27.83 -9.22
C LYS A 283 -7.00 -26.96 -8.81
N TYR A 284 -6.76 -25.76 -8.27
CA TYR A 284 -7.79 -24.98 -7.56
C TYR A 284 -8.11 -23.60 -8.13
N THR A 285 -7.41 -23.11 -9.16
CA THR A 285 -7.83 -21.88 -9.84
C THR A 285 -9.21 -22.08 -10.45
N TYR A 286 -10.16 -21.25 -9.99
CA TYR A 286 -11.50 -21.18 -10.51
C TYR A 286 -11.62 -20.00 -11.46
N THR A 287 -11.94 -20.27 -12.73
CA THR A 287 -12.02 -19.26 -13.79
C THR A 287 -13.44 -18.77 -14.08
N GLY A 288 -14.45 -19.29 -13.36
CA GLY A 288 -15.83 -18.83 -13.50
C GLY A 288 -16.00 -17.38 -13.06
N ASP A 289 -16.94 -16.67 -13.66
CA ASP A 289 -17.27 -15.26 -13.42
C ASP A 289 -18.48 -15.08 -12.49
N ASP A 290 -18.76 -16.09 -11.66
CA ASP A 290 -19.98 -16.21 -10.86
C ASP A 290 -19.72 -16.47 -9.37
N LEU A 291 -18.55 -16.08 -8.85
CA LEU A 291 -18.31 -15.96 -7.41
C LEU A 291 -19.12 -14.81 -6.82
N GLY A 292 -19.45 -14.92 -5.53
CA GLY A 292 -20.38 -14.03 -4.85
C GLY A 292 -21.83 -14.43 -5.08
N VAL A 293 -22.70 -13.43 -5.26
CA VAL A 293 -24.14 -13.62 -5.41
C VAL A 293 -24.57 -13.38 -6.85
N THR A 294 -25.25 -14.35 -7.45
CA THR A 294 -25.79 -14.27 -8.81
C THR A 294 -27.26 -14.63 -8.86
N PHE A 295 -27.94 -14.14 -9.90
CA PHE A 295 -29.37 -14.38 -10.14
C PHE A 295 -29.57 -15.07 -11.49
N ASP A 296 -30.57 -15.95 -11.59
CA ASP A 296 -30.96 -16.52 -12.88
C ASP A 296 -31.57 -15.44 -13.78
N LYS A 297 -30.87 -15.13 -14.89
CA LYS A 297 -31.07 -13.94 -15.74
C LYS A 297 -32.35 -13.92 -16.57
N LYS A 298 -33.26 -14.91 -16.43
CA LYS A 298 -34.54 -14.94 -17.15
C LYS A 298 -35.63 -14.10 -16.44
N LEU A 299 -35.43 -12.79 -16.35
CA LEU A 299 -36.45 -11.72 -16.21
C LEU A 299 -37.52 -11.80 -15.10
N ASN A 300 -37.28 -12.54 -14.02
CA ASN A 300 -37.95 -12.38 -12.72
C ASN A 300 -37.22 -13.34 -11.77
N PRO A 301 -36.04 -12.97 -11.21
CA PRO A 301 -35.13 -13.96 -10.67
C PRO A 301 -35.83 -14.74 -9.55
N THR A 302 -36.19 -15.99 -9.83
CA THR A 302 -36.87 -16.86 -8.87
C THR A 302 -35.90 -17.56 -7.95
N ALA A 303 -34.60 -17.28 -8.09
CA ALA A 303 -33.55 -17.92 -7.33
C ALA A 303 -32.33 -17.01 -7.18
N THR A 304 -31.68 -17.13 -6.02
CA THR A 304 -30.41 -16.48 -5.70
C THR A 304 -29.37 -17.57 -5.45
N THR A 305 -28.26 -17.52 -6.19
CA THR A 305 -27.14 -18.46 -6.07
C THR A 305 -25.96 -17.79 -5.41
N PHE A 306 -25.40 -18.48 -4.41
CA PHE A 306 -24.23 -18.07 -3.64
C PHE A 306 -23.07 -18.98 -3.99
N LYS A 307 -21.90 -18.40 -4.29
CA LYS A 307 -20.67 -19.14 -4.56
C LYS A 307 -19.47 -18.50 -3.86
N VAL A 308 -18.69 -19.29 -3.14
CA VAL A 308 -17.48 -18.85 -2.45
C VAL A 308 -16.35 -19.85 -2.62
N TRP A 309 -15.13 -19.37 -2.88
CA TRP A 309 -13.95 -20.21 -3.06
C TRP A 309 -13.26 -20.47 -1.71
N ALA A 310 -13.24 -21.73 -1.28
CA ALA A 310 -12.61 -22.15 -0.02
C ALA A 310 -12.15 -23.62 -0.10
N PRO A 311 -11.07 -23.92 -0.85
CA PRO A 311 -10.67 -25.29 -1.19
C PRO A 311 -10.17 -26.11 0.01
N THR A 312 -9.75 -25.45 1.08
CA THR A 312 -9.23 -26.08 2.31
C THR A 312 -10.30 -26.18 3.40
N SER A 313 -11.55 -25.83 3.13
CA SER A 313 -12.63 -25.94 4.11
C SER A 313 -13.27 -27.33 4.07
N SER A 314 -13.70 -27.84 5.23
CA SER A 314 -14.44 -29.10 5.36
C SER A 314 -15.96 -28.89 5.42
N LYS A 315 -16.42 -27.69 5.79
CA LYS A 315 -17.83 -27.32 5.85
C LYS A 315 -18.04 -25.85 5.51
N MET A 316 -19.15 -25.57 4.84
CA MET A 316 -19.61 -24.21 4.57
C MET A 316 -21.13 -24.13 4.76
N VAL A 317 -21.60 -23.11 5.49
CA VAL A 317 -23.01 -22.84 5.73
C VAL A 317 -23.32 -21.40 5.33
N LEU A 318 -24.31 -21.21 4.46
CA LEU A 318 -24.89 -19.92 4.13
C LEU A 318 -25.91 -19.54 5.22
N ASN A 319 -25.74 -18.37 5.84
CA ASN A 319 -26.69 -17.81 6.81
C ASN A 319 -27.43 -16.62 6.19
N ILE A 320 -28.75 -16.60 6.28
CA ILE A 320 -29.61 -15.52 5.77
C ILE A 320 -30.27 -14.78 6.94
N TYR A 321 -30.25 -13.46 6.88
CA TYR A 321 -30.80 -12.55 7.89
C TYR A 321 -31.79 -11.56 7.24
N ASP A 322 -32.79 -11.14 8.02
CA ASP A 322 -33.74 -10.09 7.62
C ASP A 322 -33.22 -8.70 7.97
N ASN A 323 -32.19 -8.59 8.82
CA ASN A 323 -31.61 -7.35 9.28
C ASN A 323 -30.07 -7.38 9.20
N GLY A 324 -29.50 -6.29 8.68
CA GLY A 324 -28.05 -6.09 8.57
C GLY A 324 -27.38 -5.69 9.89
N ASP A 325 -28.17 -5.31 10.89
CA ASP A 325 -27.74 -4.92 12.24
C ASP A 325 -27.70 -6.15 13.17
N PRO A 326 -26.51 -6.62 13.58
CA PRO A 326 -26.36 -7.77 14.46
C PRO A 326 -26.98 -7.56 15.85
N GLU A 327 -27.09 -6.31 16.33
CA GLU A 327 -27.70 -6.01 17.63
C GLU A 327 -29.23 -6.19 17.59
N LYS A 328 -29.86 -5.93 16.44
CA LYS A 328 -31.30 -6.09 16.24
C LYS A 328 -31.71 -7.52 15.88
N GLN A 329 -30.81 -8.30 15.29
CA GLN A 329 -31.03 -9.72 14.99
C GLN A 329 -29.74 -10.50 15.20
N ALA A 330 -29.66 -11.27 16.29
CA ALA A 330 -28.48 -12.10 16.57
C ALA A 330 -28.41 -13.37 15.68
N ASN A 331 -29.54 -14.08 15.51
CA ASN A 331 -29.57 -15.38 14.84
C ASN A 331 -30.09 -15.27 13.39
N PRO A 332 -29.57 -16.10 12.46
CA PRO A 332 -30.08 -16.14 11.09
C PRO A 332 -31.54 -16.59 11.03
N THR A 333 -32.28 -16.01 10.08
CA THR A 333 -33.64 -16.43 9.72
C THR A 333 -33.61 -17.83 9.09
N ASN A 334 -32.61 -18.11 8.26
CA ASN A 334 -32.38 -19.43 7.65
C ASN A 334 -30.88 -19.73 7.54
N SER A 335 -30.51 -21.00 7.65
CA SER A 335 -29.15 -21.48 7.38
C SER A 335 -29.19 -22.68 6.44
N TYR A 336 -28.28 -22.72 5.47
CA TYR A 336 -28.21 -23.75 4.43
C TYR A 336 -26.80 -24.30 4.32
N GLU A 337 -26.65 -25.63 4.40
CA GLU A 337 -25.37 -26.26 4.07
C GLU A 337 -25.08 -26.07 2.57
N MET A 338 -23.89 -25.58 2.26
CA MET A 338 -23.44 -25.42 0.88
C MET A 338 -22.77 -26.71 0.40
N THR A 339 -22.77 -26.92 -0.91
CA THR A 339 -22.16 -28.09 -1.53
C THR A 339 -20.80 -27.71 -2.10
N LEU A 340 -19.75 -28.47 -1.75
CA LEU A 340 -18.43 -28.35 -2.37
C LEU A 340 -18.50 -28.88 -3.81
N GLY A 341 -18.15 -28.03 -4.77
CA GLY A 341 -18.01 -28.35 -6.18
C GLY A 341 -16.57 -28.35 -6.66
N ASP A 342 -16.41 -28.23 -7.98
CA ASP A 342 -15.11 -28.20 -8.64
C ASP A 342 -14.24 -27.03 -8.16
N LYS A 343 -12.91 -27.20 -8.25
CA LYS A 343 -11.91 -26.17 -7.93
C LYS A 343 -11.99 -25.58 -6.52
N GLY A 344 -12.72 -26.21 -5.59
CA GLY A 344 -12.84 -25.72 -4.21
C GLY A 344 -13.94 -24.68 -4.02
N VAL A 345 -14.90 -24.57 -4.95
CA VAL A 345 -16.02 -23.63 -4.85
C VAL A 345 -17.18 -24.27 -4.10
N TRP A 346 -17.65 -23.61 -3.05
CA TRP A 346 -18.87 -23.97 -2.34
C TRP A 346 -20.04 -23.22 -2.96
N ALA A 347 -21.16 -23.91 -3.19
CA ALA A 347 -22.34 -23.32 -3.80
C ALA A 347 -23.65 -23.70 -3.08
N HIS A 348 -24.62 -22.78 -3.07
CA HIS A 348 -26.00 -23.06 -2.71
C HIS A 348 -26.95 -22.13 -3.48
N THR A 349 -28.11 -22.65 -3.89
CA THR A 349 -29.15 -21.86 -4.58
C THR A 349 -30.43 -21.88 -3.78
N VAL A 350 -30.90 -20.71 -3.36
CA VAL A 350 -32.20 -20.54 -2.71
C VAL A 350 -33.22 -20.20 -3.78
N THR A 351 -34.34 -20.92 -3.84
CA THR A 351 -35.41 -20.73 -4.85
C THR A 351 -36.32 -19.53 -4.54
N GLN A 352 -35.72 -18.39 -4.23
CA GLN A 352 -36.36 -17.10 -4.01
C GLN A 352 -35.44 -15.96 -4.47
N ASN A 353 -35.99 -14.80 -4.86
CA ASN A 353 -35.20 -13.57 -4.94
C ASN A 353 -34.93 -13.08 -3.51
N LEU A 354 -33.67 -13.14 -3.08
CA LEU A 354 -33.26 -12.65 -1.76
C LEU A 354 -32.81 -11.19 -1.76
N HIS A 355 -33.03 -10.42 -2.82
CA HIS A 355 -32.71 -8.99 -2.85
C HIS A 355 -33.23 -8.27 -1.60
N GLY A 356 -32.34 -7.52 -0.94
CA GLY A 356 -32.66 -6.83 0.31
C GLY A 356 -32.37 -7.65 1.58
N LYS A 357 -32.08 -8.95 1.47
CA LYS A 357 -31.67 -9.79 2.59
C LYS A 357 -30.17 -9.70 2.82
N TYR A 358 -29.78 -9.98 4.06
CA TYR A 358 -28.38 -9.98 4.48
C TYR A 358 -27.88 -11.41 4.66
N TYR A 359 -26.58 -11.63 4.54
CA TYR A 359 -25.99 -12.95 4.61
C TYR A 359 -24.53 -12.94 5.08
N THR A 360 -24.10 -14.09 5.54
CA THR A 360 -22.72 -14.43 5.89
C THR A 360 -22.46 -15.90 5.54
N TYR A 361 -21.20 -16.32 5.62
CA TYR A 361 -20.84 -17.73 5.58
C TYR A 361 -20.24 -18.18 6.91
N THR A 362 -20.72 -19.30 7.46
CA THR A 362 -19.98 -20.03 8.50
C THR A 362 -19.09 -21.06 7.83
N VAL A 363 -17.77 -20.88 7.95
CA VAL A 363 -16.74 -21.72 7.38
C VAL A 363 -16.09 -22.58 8.47
N THR A 364 -15.91 -23.87 8.22
CA THR A 364 -15.08 -24.76 9.04
C THR A 364 -13.89 -25.22 8.23
N ASN A 365 -12.70 -24.93 8.71
CA ASN A 365 -11.42 -25.27 8.10
C ASN A 365 -10.45 -25.84 9.17
N PRO A 366 -9.20 -26.21 8.82
CA PRO A 366 -8.24 -26.78 9.77
C PRO A 366 -7.89 -25.91 10.99
N GLU A 367 -8.14 -24.60 10.94
CA GLU A 367 -7.87 -23.66 12.04
C GLU A 367 -9.07 -23.49 12.97
N GLY A 368 -10.29 -23.79 12.52
CA GLY A 368 -11.48 -23.68 13.36
C GLY A 368 -12.76 -23.45 12.57
N THR A 369 -13.78 -22.93 13.26
CA THR A 369 -15.04 -22.49 12.66
C THR A 369 -15.22 -21.01 12.89
N ASN A 370 -15.42 -20.25 11.81
CA ASN A 370 -15.58 -18.80 11.84
C ASN A 370 -16.80 -18.39 11.00
N GLU A 371 -17.36 -17.23 11.29
CA GLU A 371 -18.36 -16.57 10.45
C GLU A 371 -17.69 -15.41 9.71
N VAL A 372 -17.88 -15.33 8.40
CA VAL A 372 -17.21 -14.36 7.52
C VAL A 372 -18.21 -13.68 6.60
N VAL A 373 -17.89 -12.45 6.23
CA VAL A 373 -18.55 -11.75 5.12
C VAL A 373 -17.97 -12.26 3.80
N ASP A 374 -18.81 -12.38 2.78
CA ASP A 374 -18.38 -12.77 1.44
C ASP A 374 -17.40 -11.71 0.89
N PRO A 375 -16.16 -12.10 0.50
CA PRO A 375 -15.25 -11.16 -0.15
C PRO A 375 -15.82 -10.49 -1.40
N TYR A 376 -16.78 -11.13 -2.08
CA TYR A 376 -17.47 -10.62 -3.27
C TYR A 376 -18.80 -9.92 -2.95
N ALA A 377 -19.11 -9.64 -1.68
CA ALA A 377 -20.32 -8.89 -1.30
C ALA A 377 -20.36 -7.51 -1.98
N LYS A 378 -21.50 -7.16 -2.58
CA LYS A 378 -21.67 -5.89 -3.34
C LYS A 378 -22.36 -4.78 -2.56
N SER A 379 -22.80 -5.09 -1.33
CA SER A 379 -23.32 -4.17 -0.33
C SER A 379 -23.29 -4.86 1.03
N ALA A 380 -23.51 -4.12 2.11
CA ALA A 380 -23.58 -4.65 3.47
C ALA A 380 -24.61 -3.91 4.34
N GLY A 381 -24.85 -4.45 5.53
CA GLY A 381 -25.50 -3.75 6.63
C GLY A 381 -24.55 -2.83 7.37
N ILE A 382 -25.00 -2.32 8.52
CA ILE A 382 -24.24 -1.42 9.40
C ILE A 382 -22.86 -2.01 9.74
N ASN A 383 -21.81 -1.19 9.65
CA ASN A 383 -20.40 -1.53 9.92
C ASN A 383 -19.86 -2.70 9.07
N GLY A 384 -20.47 -3.00 7.93
CA GLY A 384 -19.97 -4.04 7.03
C GLY A 384 -20.05 -5.47 7.55
N ILE A 385 -20.77 -5.73 8.66
CA ILE A 385 -20.71 -7.03 9.39
C ILE A 385 -21.49 -8.15 8.69
N ARG A 386 -22.47 -7.79 7.84
CA ARG A 386 -23.26 -8.74 7.05
C ARG A 386 -23.34 -8.26 5.61
N GLY A 387 -22.93 -9.09 4.66
CA GLY A 387 -23.12 -8.82 3.24
C GLY A 387 -24.60 -8.74 2.91
N MET A 388 -24.95 -8.03 1.84
CA MET A 388 -26.33 -7.86 1.38
C MET A 388 -26.49 -8.40 -0.03
N VAL A 389 -27.60 -9.08 -0.28
CA VAL A 389 -27.98 -9.55 -1.60
C VAL A 389 -28.56 -8.38 -2.40
N VAL A 390 -27.91 -8.04 -3.51
CA VAL A 390 -28.29 -6.91 -4.37
C VAL A 390 -28.58 -7.38 -5.78
N ASP A 391 -29.83 -7.21 -6.23
CA ASP A 391 -30.21 -7.32 -7.63
C ASP A 391 -30.06 -5.95 -8.28
N PHE A 392 -28.91 -5.71 -8.92
CA PHE A 392 -28.61 -4.41 -9.53
C PHE A 392 -29.58 -4.03 -10.65
N ASN A 393 -30.14 -5.00 -11.39
CA ASN A 393 -31.16 -4.66 -12.40
C ASN A 393 -32.38 -3.98 -11.75
N LYS A 394 -32.79 -4.48 -10.58
CA LYS A 394 -33.88 -3.88 -9.82
C LYS A 394 -33.49 -2.50 -9.29
N VAL A 395 -32.34 -2.38 -8.60
CA VAL A 395 -31.90 -1.10 -8.03
C VAL A 395 -31.72 -0.03 -9.11
N ASN A 396 -31.10 -0.37 -10.24
CA ASN A 396 -30.86 0.53 -11.36
C ASN A 396 -32.18 1.04 -11.96
N SER A 397 -33.19 0.17 -12.09
CA SER A 397 -34.51 0.56 -12.57
C SER A 397 -35.26 1.54 -11.65
N GLU A 398 -34.86 1.64 -10.38
CA GLU A 398 -35.44 2.57 -9.40
C GLU A 398 -34.75 3.94 -9.42
N ILE A 399 -33.58 4.06 -10.06
CA ILE A 399 -32.79 5.30 -10.14
C ILE A 399 -33.05 5.97 -11.49
N GLN A 400 -33.79 7.08 -11.46
CA GLN A 400 -34.14 7.81 -12.67
C GLN A 400 -32.88 8.35 -13.37
N GLY A 401 -32.67 7.96 -14.62
CA GLY A 401 -31.57 8.45 -15.46
C GLY A 401 -30.34 7.54 -15.50
N TRP A 402 -30.24 6.52 -14.63
CA TRP A 402 -29.04 5.69 -14.51
C TRP A 402 -28.68 4.95 -15.80
N ASP A 403 -29.66 4.32 -16.45
CA ASP A 403 -29.46 3.60 -17.71
C ASP A 403 -29.08 4.53 -18.89
N GLN A 404 -29.19 5.85 -18.72
CA GLN A 404 -28.81 6.86 -19.70
C GLN A 404 -27.53 7.60 -19.33
N ASP A 405 -26.94 7.31 -18.18
CA ASP A 405 -25.69 7.91 -17.76
C ASP A 405 -24.55 7.49 -18.68
N VAL A 406 -23.69 8.45 -19.04
CA VAL A 406 -22.56 8.25 -19.93
C VAL A 406 -21.36 8.96 -19.33
N ARG A 407 -20.24 8.23 -19.18
CA ARG A 407 -18.96 8.80 -18.75
C ARG A 407 -18.57 9.99 -19.64
N PRO A 408 -18.17 11.13 -19.06
CA PRO A 408 -17.78 12.30 -19.83
C PRO A 408 -16.60 12.04 -20.77
N ASP A 409 -16.66 12.63 -21.96
CA ASP A 409 -15.48 12.74 -22.80
C ASP A 409 -14.55 13.83 -22.25
N PHE A 410 -13.32 13.47 -21.90
CA PHE A 410 -12.32 14.39 -21.38
C PHE A 410 -11.21 14.74 -22.39
N GLY A 411 -11.26 14.18 -23.60
CA GLY A 411 -10.23 14.43 -24.61
C GLY A 411 -9.90 13.21 -25.46
N THR A 412 -8.78 13.30 -26.17
CA THR A 412 -8.33 12.28 -27.11
C THR A 412 -7.43 11.23 -26.47
N ASN A 413 -6.74 11.58 -25.40
CA ASN A 413 -5.75 10.73 -24.74
C ASN A 413 -5.61 11.06 -23.24
N GLY A 414 -4.91 10.21 -22.47
CA GLY A 414 -4.77 10.36 -21.03
C GLY A 414 -4.12 11.68 -20.56
N THR A 415 -3.26 12.30 -21.38
CA THR A 415 -2.58 13.57 -21.02
C THR A 415 -3.49 14.80 -21.09
N ASP A 416 -4.69 14.67 -21.66
CA ASP A 416 -5.74 15.70 -21.64
C ASP A 416 -6.43 15.78 -20.27
N ALA A 417 -6.18 14.80 -19.37
CA ALA A 417 -6.75 14.80 -18.04
C ALA A 417 -6.08 15.82 -17.12
N SER A 418 -6.89 16.47 -16.29
CA SER A 418 -6.54 17.16 -15.06
C SER A 418 -7.31 16.55 -13.89
N ILE A 419 -6.57 16.07 -12.89
CA ILE A 419 -7.09 15.26 -11.78
C ILE A 419 -7.07 16.10 -10.49
N TYR A 420 -8.19 16.09 -9.77
CA TYR A 420 -8.38 16.77 -8.49
C TYR A 420 -8.75 15.75 -7.41
N GLU A 421 -7.90 15.55 -6.40
CA GLU A 421 -8.10 14.54 -5.35
C GLU A 421 -8.94 15.07 -4.20
N ILE A 422 -10.08 14.44 -3.92
CA ILE A 422 -11.04 14.82 -2.89
C ILE A 422 -11.28 13.72 -1.86
N HIS A 423 -11.79 14.11 -0.70
CA HIS A 423 -12.42 13.20 0.27
C HIS A 423 -13.92 13.49 0.41
N VAL A 424 -14.74 12.45 0.51
CA VAL A 424 -16.22 12.58 0.52
C VAL A 424 -16.69 13.46 1.68
N ARG A 425 -16.09 13.24 2.87
CA ARG A 425 -16.43 14.00 4.07
C ARG A 425 -15.93 15.44 3.99
N ASP A 426 -14.67 15.64 3.60
CA ASP A 426 -13.96 16.92 3.68
C ASP A 426 -14.65 18.01 2.85
N MET A 427 -15.07 17.65 1.64
CA MET A 427 -15.69 18.56 0.68
C MET A 427 -16.96 19.22 1.19
N THR A 428 -17.71 18.59 2.10
CA THR A 428 -19.07 19.04 2.45
C THR A 428 -19.42 19.02 3.93
N ILE A 429 -18.52 18.55 4.81
CA ILE A 429 -18.81 18.52 6.25
C ILE A 429 -18.85 19.91 6.90
N ASP A 430 -18.12 20.87 6.32
CA ASP A 430 -18.14 22.26 6.77
C ASP A 430 -19.58 22.83 6.72
N PRO A 431 -20.10 23.43 7.81
CA PRO A 431 -21.40 24.08 7.80
C PRO A 431 -21.56 25.19 6.75
N ASP A 432 -20.46 25.81 6.32
CA ASP A 432 -20.38 26.86 5.31
C ASP A 432 -20.25 26.33 3.88
N SER A 433 -20.23 25.00 3.69
CA SER A 433 -20.27 24.36 2.37
C SER A 433 -21.53 24.67 1.56
N GLY A 434 -22.57 25.23 2.17
CA GLY A 434 -23.86 25.48 1.51
C GLY A 434 -24.69 24.23 1.24
N VAL A 435 -24.18 23.04 1.58
CA VAL A 435 -24.89 21.76 1.49
C VAL A 435 -25.93 21.67 2.61
N THR A 436 -27.11 21.15 2.24
CA THR A 436 -28.20 20.83 3.17
C THR A 436 -27.68 20.01 4.35
N LYS A 437 -28.02 20.44 5.58
CA LYS A 437 -27.43 19.90 6.82
C LYS A 437 -27.42 18.37 6.87
N GLU A 438 -28.53 17.72 6.50
CA GLU A 438 -28.71 16.27 6.59
C GLU A 438 -27.87 15.46 5.59
N LYS A 439 -27.22 16.12 4.63
CA LYS A 439 -26.40 15.47 3.58
C LYS A 439 -24.90 15.77 3.69
N ARG A 440 -24.49 16.61 4.64
CA ARG A 440 -23.09 17.00 4.79
C ARG A 440 -22.20 15.79 5.07
N GLY A 441 -21.10 15.69 4.33
CA GLY A 441 -20.13 14.61 4.41
C GLY A 441 -20.60 13.27 3.83
N THR A 442 -21.59 13.27 2.94
CA THR A 442 -22.17 12.06 2.32
C THR A 442 -22.09 12.11 0.79
N PHE A 443 -22.34 10.98 0.12
CA PHE A 443 -22.49 10.93 -1.33
C PHE A 443 -23.60 11.86 -1.84
N ALA A 444 -24.72 11.93 -1.11
CA ALA A 444 -25.82 12.85 -1.43
C ALA A 444 -25.41 14.33 -1.31
N GLY A 445 -24.47 14.64 -0.40
CA GLY A 445 -23.91 15.98 -0.26
C GLY A 445 -23.04 16.37 -1.45
N LEU A 446 -22.20 15.45 -1.94
CA LEU A 446 -21.40 15.64 -3.15
C LEU A 446 -22.24 15.75 -4.44
N ALA A 447 -23.49 15.29 -4.43
CA ALA A 447 -24.41 15.42 -5.56
C ALA A 447 -25.17 16.76 -5.58
N GLU A 448 -25.13 17.54 -4.48
CA GLU A 448 -25.92 18.76 -4.34
C GLU A 448 -25.40 19.89 -5.25
N LYS A 449 -26.33 20.55 -5.95
CA LYS A 449 -26.06 21.62 -6.92
C LYS A 449 -26.56 22.97 -6.38
N GLY A 450 -25.95 24.05 -6.85
CA GLY A 450 -26.24 25.42 -6.45
C GLY A 450 -25.64 25.80 -5.10
N THR A 451 -24.59 25.13 -4.64
CA THR A 451 -23.99 25.40 -3.32
C THR A 451 -23.00 26.55 -3.37
N THR A 452 -23.09 27.46 -2.41
CA THR A 452 -22.28 28.69 -2.34
C THR A 452 -21.96 29.08 -0.90
N TYR A 453 -20.86 29.77 -0.72
CA TYR A 453 -20.49 30.48 0.51
C TYR A 453 -20.38 31.99 0.25
N THR A 454 -20.69 32.83 1.24
CA THR A 454 -20.49 34.29 1.17
C THR A 454 -19.86 34.78 2.46
N ASN A 455 -18.70 35.43 2.38
CA ASN A 455 -18.02 35.98 3.54
C ASN A 455 -18.56 37.37 3.97
N ASP A 456 -18.04 37.90 5.08
CA ASP A 456 -18.44 39.21 5.64
C ASP A 456 -18.17 40.40 4.68
N ASP A 457 -17.21 40.25 3.76
CA ASP A 457 -16.89 41.25 2.73
C ASP A 457 -17.83 41.17 1.50
N ASN A 458 -18.88 40.33 1.54
CA ASN A 458 -19.81 40.04 0.44
C ASN A 458 -19.16 39.44 -0.80
N VAL A 459 -18.06 38.71 -0.64
CA VAL A 459 -17.49 37.85 -1.69
C VAL A 459 -18.22 36.51 -1.67
N THR A 460 -18.95 36.20 -2.74
CA THR A 460 -19.65 34.92 -2.91
C THR A 460 -18.84 33.98 -3.81
N VAL A 461 -18.64 32.75 -3.36
CA VAL A 461 -17.93 31.70 -4.11
C VAL A 461 -18.77 30.42 -4.21
N SER A 462 -18.59 29.68 -5.31
CA SER A 462 -19.16 28.33 -5.42
C SER A 462 -18.41 27.34 -4.51
N THR A 463 -19.13 26.35 -4.01
CA THR A 463 -18.62 25.28 -3.12
C THR A 463 -19.01 23.91 -3.67
N GLY A 464 -18.54 22.82 -3.04
CA GLY A 464 -18.96 21.46 -3.34
C GLY A 464 -18.81 21.08 -4.82
N LEU A 465 -19.87 20.53 -5.42
CA LEU A 465 -19.87 20.09 -6.82
C LEU A 465 -19.72 21.25 -7.82
N ASP A 466 -20.31 22.43 -7.53
CA ASP A 466 -20.23 23.59 -8.42
C ASP A 466 -18.83 24.20 -8.45
N HIS A 467 -18.08 24.10 -7.34
CA HIS A 467 -16.67 24.45 -7.30
C HIS A 467 -15.86 23.63 -8.32
N LEU A 468 -16.03 22.30 -8.32
CA LEU A 468 -15.28 21.41 -9.21
C LEU A 468 -15.56 21.71 -10.69
N LYS A 469 -16.83 21.98 -11.02
CA LYS A 469 -17.22 22.42 -12.36
C LYS A 469 -16.63 23.77 -12.73
N GLU A 470 -16.65 24.72 -11.81
CA GLU A 470 -16.12 26.06 -12.04
C GLU A 470 -14.61 26.04 -12.31
N LEU A 471 -13.87 25.20 -11.57
CA LEU A 471 -12.43 25.03 -11.71
C LEU A 471 -12.03 24.46 -13.09
N GLY A 472 -12.91 23.69 -13.73
CA GLY A 472 -12.73 23.19 -15.10
C GLY A 472 -11.89 21.91 -15.21
N ILE A 473 -11.79 21.16 -14.11
CA ILE A 473 -11.12 19.85 -14.05
C ILE A 473 -11.88 18.79 -14.86
N THR A 474 -11.17 17.72 -15.23
CA THR A 474 -11.75 16.61 -16.01
C THR A 474 -12.08 15.39 -15.17
N HIS A 475 -11.36 15.19 -14.07
CA HIS A 475 -11.47 14.03 -13.21
C HIS A 475 -11.40 14.44 -11.75
N VAL A 476 -12.24 13.83 -10.92
CA VAL A 476 -11.99 13.75 -9.48
C VAL A 476 -11.41 12.38 -9.15
N GLN A 477 -10.31 12.36 -8.39
CA GLN A 477 -9.92 11.16 -7.65
C GLN A 477 -10.58 11.24 -6.29
N ILE A 478 -11.36 10.23 -5.91
CA ILE A 478 -11.98 10.18 -4.58
C ILE A 478 -11.19 9.18 -3.75
N LEU A 479 -10.75 9.61 -2.56
CA LEU A 479 -10.17 8.74 -1.52
C LEU A 479 -11.08 7.52 -1.24
N PRO A 480 -10.58 6.49 -0.54
CA PRO A 480 -11.33 5.26 -0.32
C PRO A 480 -12.80 5.45 0.07
N PHE A 481 -13.68 4.95 -0.79
CA PHE A 481 -15.13 4.91 -0.56
C PHE A 481 -15.70 3.50 -0.65
N TYR A 482 -14.84 2.48 -0.69
CA TYR A 482 -15.22 1.13 -0.31
C TYR A 482 -15.34 1.04 1.22
N ASP A 483 -16.04 0.03 1.73
CA ASP A 483 -16.24 -0.20 3.16
C ASP A 483 -14.93 -0.50 3.90
N TYR A 484 -14.61 0.34 4.88
CA TYR A 484 -13.38 0.27 5.68
C TYR A 484 -13.68 0.13 7.19
N ASN A 485 -12.68 -0.23 7.98
CA ASN A 485 -12.90 -0.79 9.33
C ASN A 485 -12.95 0.25 10.46
N SER A 486 -12.34 1.42 10.28
CA SER A 486 -11.98 2.34 11.37
C SER A 486 -13.04 3.37 11.76
N VAL A 487 -14.12 3.51 11.00
CA VAL A 487 -15.26 4.40 11.32
C VAL A 487 -16.44 3.57 11.80
N ASP A 488 -17.03 4.02 12.90
CA ASP A 488 -18.27 3.44 13.43
C ASP A 488 -19.46 4.11 12.74
N GLU A 489 -20.06 3.40 11.78
CA GLU A 489 -21.22 3.85 11.01
C GLU A 489 -22.45 4.12 11.92
N THR A 490 -22.47 3.65 13.16
CA THR A 490 -23.55 3.95 14.13
C THR A 490 -23.43 5.33 14.76
N LYS A 491 -22.27 5.99 14.61
CA LYS A 491 -21.93 7.29 15.20
C LYS A 491 -21.70 8.37 14.14
N VAL A 492 -22.24 8.19 12.95
CA VAL A 492 -22.13 9.17 11.87
C VAL A 492 -22.82 10.47 12.26
N SER A 493 -22.16 11.59 12.00
CA SER A 493 -22.64 12.93 12.27
C SER A 493 -22.47 13.81 11.04
N THR A 494 -23.48 14.62 10.77
CA THR A 494 -23.47 15.69 9.75
C THR A 494 -23.04 17.04 10.32
N ASP A 495 -22.79 17.10 11.64
CA ASP A 495 -22.16 18.24 12.29
C ASP A 495 -20.64 17.99 12.34
N MET A 496 -19.88 19.03 11.98
CA MET A 496 -18.41 19.01 11.96
C MET A 496 -17.84 18.74 13.36
N SER A 497 -16.98 17.74 13.48
CA SER A 497 -16.36 17.34 14.73
C SER A 497 -15.03 18.03 14.96
N MET A 498 -14.82 18.50 16.20
CA MET A 498 -13.54 18.97 16.71
C MET A 498 -12.89 17.95 17.67
N GLU A 499 -13.47 16.76 17.80
CA GLU A 499 -12.98 15.74 18.73
C GLU A 499 -11.66 15.16 18.25
N VAL A 500 -10.60 15.47 18.98
CA VAL A 500 -9.22 15.04 18.70
C VAL A 500 -8.99 13.60 19.14
N GLU A 501 -9.46 13.24 20.33
CA GLU A 501 -9.39 11.88 20.85
C GLU A 501 -10.66 11.12 20.48
N GLY A 502 -10.52 9.97 19.82
CA GLY A 502 -11.68 9.15 19.43
C GLY A 502 -12.50 9.70 18.26
N SER A 503 -11.90 10.56 17.43
CA SER A 503 -12.55 11.10 16.23
C SER A 503 -13.12 9.99 15.34
N ASN A 504 -14.38 10.11 14.93
CA ASN A 504 -15.02 9.18 14.00
C ASN A 504 -14.76 9.54 12.53
N TYR A 505 -13.51 9.92 12.24
CA TYR A 505 -13.00 10.30 10.92
C TYR A 505 -11.89 9.33 10.52
N ASN A 506 -11.90 8.90 9.26
CA ASN A 506 -10.77 8.23 8.64
C ASN A 506 -10.71 8.52 7.13
N TRP A 507 -9.52 8.49 6.52
CA TRP A 507 -9.36 8.47 5.06
C TRP A 507 -9.85 7.18 4.41
N GLY A 508 -9.88 6.06 5.14
CA GLY A 508 -10.41 4.77 4.67
C GLY A 508 -9.39 3.79 4.10
N TYR A 509 -8.08 4.02 4.31
CA TYR A 509 -6.99 3.12 3.90
C TYR A 509 -6.87 1.84 4.75
N ASP A 510 -7.97 1.39 5.35
CA ASP A 510 -8.05 0.16 6.12
C ASP A 510 -9.21 -0.73 5.61
N PRO A 511 -9.00 -1.48 4.50
CA PRO A 511 -10.07 -2.18 3.80
C PRO A 511 -10.73 -3.29 4.61
N LEU A 512 -12.07 -3.27 4.63
CA LEU A 512 -12.90 -4.33 5.21
C LEU A 512 -13.60 -5.16 4.12
N ASN A 513 -14.40 -4.50 3.26
CA ASN A 513 -15.13 -5.15 2.16
C ASN A 513 -14.99 -4.37 0.83
N TYR A 514 -14.07 -4.81 -0.03
CA TYR A 514 -13.63 -4.09 -1.25
C TYR A 514 -14.70 -3.78 -2.32
N ASN A 515 -15.85 -4.45 -2.27
CA ASN A 515 -16.94 -4.26 -3.23
C ASN A 515 -18.21 -3.66 -2.62
N VAL A 516 -18.13 -3.24 -1.37
CA VAL A 516 -19.21 -2.58 -0.64
C VAL A 516 -18.88 -1.10 -0.58
N LEU A 517 -19.84 -0.21 -0.84
CA LEU A 517 -19.68 1.22 -0.60
C LEU A 517 -19.60 1.51 0.91
N GLU A 518 -18.75 2.42 1.32
CA GLU A 518 -18.64 2.88 2.71
C GLU A 518 -19.99 3.42 3.22
N GLY A 519 -20.43 2.97 4.40
CA GLY A 519 -21.72 3.36 4.93
C GLY A 519 -21.69 4.70 5.65
N SER A 520 -20.55 5.14 6.19
CA SER A 520 -20.48 6.46 6.83
C SER A 520 -20.70 7.64 5.88
N TYR A 521 -20.60 7.39 4.57
CA TYR A 521 -20.95 8.34 3.51
C TYR A 521 -22.40 8.22 3.01
N SER A 522 -23.23 7.40 3.66
CA SER A 522 -24.67 7.27 3.39
C SER A 522 -25.47 8.10 4.38
N THR A 523 -26.57 8.73 3.95
CA THR A 523 -27.50 9.37 4.91
C THR A 523 -28.22 8.35 5.81
N ASN A 524 -28.23 7.07 5.42
CA ASN A 524 -28.73 5.96 6.22
C ASN A 524 -27.82 4.73 6.07
N PRO A 525 -26.82 4.53 6.96
CA PRO A 525 -25.89 3.40 6.86
C PRO A 525 -26.55 2.04 7.15
N TYR A 526 -27.69 2.01 7.86
CA TYR A 526 -28.41 0.78 8.17
C TYR A 526 -29.09 0.12 6.96
N ASP A 527 -29.32 0.89 5.88
CA ASP A 527 -29.86 0.39 4.61
C ASP A 527 -28.77 0.34 3.54
N GLY A 528 -28.31 -0.86 3.20
CA GLY A 528 -27.28 -1.06 2.18
C GLY A 528 -27.71 -0.65 0.77
N ILE A 529 -29.00 -0.56 0.46
CA ILE A 529 -29.44 -0.05 -0.85
C ILE A 529 -29.30 1.47 -0.92
N ASN A 530 -29.41 2.18 0.22
CA ASN A 530 -29.35 3.63 0.25
C ASN A 530 -28.00 4.16 -0.23
N ARG A 531 -26.89 3.58 0.27
CA ARG A 531 -25.53 3.94 -0.15
C ARG A 531 -25.30 3.76 -1.66
N ILE A 532 -25.88 2.72 -2.27
CA ILE A 532 -25.82 2.49 -3.72
C ILE A 532 -26.54 3.60 -4.48
N LYS A 533 -27.76 3.96 -4.05
CA LYS A 533 -28.57 4.99 -4.72
C LYS A 533 -27.89 6.36 -4.65
N GLU A 534 -27.46 6.78 -3.47
CA GLU A 534 -26.80 8.07 -3.27
C GLU A 534 -25.48 8.16 -4.04
N PHE A 535 -24.69 7.09 -4.06
CA PHE A 535 -23.46 7.06 -4.85
C PHE A 535 -23.75 7.17 -6.36
N LYS A 536 -24.74 6.46 -6.88
CA LYS A 536 -25.14 6.56 -8.30
C LYS A 536 -25.68 7.94 -8.66
N GLU A 537 -26.40 8.58 -7.74
CA GLU A 537 -26.83 9.99 -7.89
C GLU A 537 -25.64 10.94 -7.94
N MET A 538 -24.63 10.75 -7.08
CA MET A 538 -23.37 11.49 -7.12
C MET A 538 -22.64 11.31 -8.45
N VAL A 539 -22.51 10.06 -8.92
CA VAL A 539 -21.88 9.73 -10.22
C VAL A 539 -22.58 10.48 -11.35
N MET A 540 -23.91 10.37 -11.46
CA MET A 540 -24.67 11.10 -12.49
C MET A 540 -24.51 12.62 -12.37
N ALA A 541 -24.44 13.15 -11.15
CA ALA A 541 -24.24 14.59 -10.92
C ALA A 541 -22.87 15.05 -11.45
N MET A 542 -21.80 14.34 -11.12
CA MET A 542 -20.44 14.62 -11.62
C MET A 542 -20.34 14.43 -13.14
N HIS A 543 -20.89 13.35 -13.68
CA HIS A 543 -20.92 13.10 -15.13
C HIS A 543 -21.69 14.21 -15.87
N SER A 544 -22.81 14.70 -15.31
CA SER A 544 -23.55 15.83 -15.90
C SER A 544 -22.75 17.14 -15.94
N TYR A 545 -21.68 17.24 -15.14
CA TYR A 545 -20.76 18.38 -15.09
C TYR A 545 -19.48 18.13 -15.91
N GLY A 546 -19.39 17.00 -16.61
CA GLY A 546 -18.24 16.66 -17.45
C GLY A 546 -17.05 16.11 -16.67
N ILE A 547 -17.27 15.65 -15.44
CA ILE A 547 -16.23 15.18 -14.52
C ILE A 547 -16.29 13.66 -14.42
N ASN A 548 -15.21 12.97 -14.78
CA ASN A 548 -15.04 11.53 -14.55
C ASN A 548 -14.60 11.25 -13.10
N ILE A 549 -14.84 10.03 -12.62
CA ILE A 549 -14.47 9.60 -11.26
C ILE A 549 -13.37 8.55 -11.31
N ILE A 550 -12.28 8.79 -10.58
CA ILE A 550 -11.21 7.84 -10.32
C ILE A 550 -11.35 7.37 -8.87
N MET A 551 -11.40 6.07 -8.67
CA MET A 551 -11.50 5.47 -7.35
C MET A 551 -10.11 5.18 -6.79
N ASP A 552 -9.83 5.64 -5.57
CA ASP A 552 -8.69 5.16 -4.80
C ASP A 552 -8.95 3.73 -4.28
N VAL A 553 -8.07 2.79 -4.59
CA VAL A 553 -8.22 1.37 -4.26
C VAL A 553 -7.01 0.80 -3.55
N VAL A 554 -7.27 0.03 -2.50
CA VAL A 554 -6.25 -0.44 -1.54
C VAL A 554 -6.16 -1.97 -1.55
N TYR A 555 -5.86 -2.55 -2.71
CA TYR A 555 -5.71 -4.01 -2.84
C TYR A 555 -4.40 -4.56 -2.25
N ASN A 556 -3.53 -3.70 -1.73
CA ASN A 556 -2.21 -4.09 -1.24
C ASN A 556 -2.22 -4.73 0.16
N HIS A 557 -3.24 -4.48 0.98
CA HIS A 557 -3.39 -5.04 2.34
C HIS A 557 -4.87 -5.10 2.77
N THR A 558 -5.15 -5.76 3.90
CA THR A 558 -6.45 -5.75 4.59
C THR A 558 -6.34 -5.03 5.94
N ALA A 559 -7.42 -4.42 6.43
CA ALA A 559 -7.42 -3.73 7.74
C ALA A 559 -6.98 -4.64 8.89
N LYS A 560 -7.47 -5.88 8.88
CA LYS A 560 -7.15 -6.91 9.87
C LYS A 560 -6.18 -7.92 9.28
N THR A 561 -5.40 -8.57 10.15
CA THR A 561 -4.49 -9.65 9.77
C THR A 561 -5.18 -11.01 9.90
N ASN A 562 -5.04 -11.66 11.05
CA ASN A 562 -5.58 -12.98 11.31
C ASN A 562 -7.11 -13.02 11.36
N ASP A 563 -7.74 -11.89 11.72
CA ASP A 563 -9.20 -11.75 11.83
C ASP A 563 -9.85 -11.14 10.58
N SER A 564 -9.13 -11.09 9.46
CA SER A 564 -9.71 -10.64 8.19
C SER A 564 -10.64 -11.72 7.61
N ASN A 565 -11.70 -11.29 6.91
CA ASN A 565 -12.60 -12.22 6.20
C ASN A 565 -11.83 -13.18 5.28
N PHE A 566 -10.76 -12.70 4.65
CA PHE A 566 -9.90 -13.50 3.79
C PHE A 566 -9.13 -14.60 4.54
N GLN A 567 -8.46 -14.27 5.66
CA GLN A 567 -7.73 -15.27 6.44
C GLN A 567 -8.70 -16.27 7.08
N LEU A 568 -9.82 -15.80 7.62
CA LEU A 568 -10.82 -16.68 8.24
C LEU A 568 -11.47 -17.63 7.22
N LEU A 569 -11.62 -17.20 5.96
CA LEU A 569 -12.17 -18.00 4.87
C LEU A 569 -11.18 -19.04 4.33
N VAL A 570 -9.98 -18.59 3.92
CA VAL A 570 -8.91 -19.47 3.41
C VAL A 570 -7.59 -19.10 4.08
N PRO A 571 -7.28 -19.72 5.23
CA PRO A 571 -6.08 -19.42 5.98
C PRO A 571 -4.82 -19.50 5.12
N ASP A 572 -3.93 -18.54 5.27
CA ASP A 572 -2.62 -18.42 4.64
C ASP A 572 -2.60 -18.18 3.11
N TYR A 573 -3.76 -18.07 2.45
CA TYR A 573 -3.84 -17.95 0.99
C TYR A 573 -3.86 -16.50 0.46
N TYR A 574 -4.57 -15.58 1.07
CA TYR A 574 -4.74 -14.24 0.50
C TYR A 574 -3.59 -13.29 0.80
N HIS A 575 -2.90 -13.50 1.94
CA HIS A 575 -1.77 -12.67 2.35
C HIS A 575 -0.43 -13.30 1.96
N ARG A 576 0.54 -12.44 1.70
CA ARG A 576 1.92 -12.88 1.50
C ARG A 576 2.56 -13.21 2.83
N ARG A 577 3.17 -14.39 2.89
CA ARG A 577 3.83 -14.92 4.09
C ARG A 577 5.24 -15.42 3.79
N TYR A 578 6.10 -15.31 4.79
CA TYR A 578 7.35 -16.07 4.87
C TYR A 578 7.04 -17.57 4.87
N SER A 579 8.00 -18.41 4.52
CA SER A 579 7.80 -19.87 4.62
C SER A 579 7.53 -20.31 6.06
N THR A 580 7.96 -19.54 7.07
CA THR A 580 7.65 -19.79 8.48
C THR A 580 6.18 -19.61 8.82
N GLY A 581 5.40 -18.93 7.97
CA GLY A 581 3.98 -18.61 8.19
C GLY A 581 3.74 -17.16 8.61
N GLU A 582 4.77 -16.42 9.00
CA GLU A 582 4.67 -15.01 9.37
C GLU A 582 4.30 -14.14 8.17
N LEU A 583 3.58 -13.04 8.42
CA LEU A 583 3.15 -12.10 7.39
C LEU A 583 4.32 -11.24 6.91
N TYR A 584 4.39 -11.00 5.61
CA TYR A 584 5.14 -9.85 5.10
C TYR A 584 4.36 -8.57 5.41
N ASN A 585 5.08 -7.48 5.67
CA ASN A 585 4.49 -6.18 5.97
C ASN A 585 5.02 -5.11 5.01
N GLY A 586 4.95 -5.37 3.70
CA GLY A 586 5.36 -4.39 2.70
C GLY A 586 4.46 -3.16 2.69
N SER A 587 3.25 -3.21 3.24
CA SER A 587 2.36 -2.04 3.38
C SER A 587 2.73 -1.13 4.55
N GLY A 588 3.36 -1.66 5.59
CA GLY A 588 3.50 -0.98 6.89
C GLY A 588 2.27 -1.16 7.80
N CYS A 589 1.16 -1.71 7.31
CA CYS A 589 -0.11 -1.89 8.04
C CYS A 589 -0.29 -3.29 8.67
N GLY A 590 0.78 -4.07 8.79
CA GLY A 590 0.82 -5.39 9.44
C GLY A 590 0.67 -6.58 8.49
N ASN A 591 0.30 -6.37 7.22
CA ASN A 591 0.18 -7.43 6.21
C ASN A 591 0.31 -6.88 4.78
N GLU A 592 0.57 -7.74 3.81
CA GLU A 592 0.40 -7.43 2.39
C GLU A 592 -0.34 -8.58 1.68
N MET A 593 -1.13 -8.25 0.65
CA MET A 593 -1.86 -9.21 -0.17
C MET A 593 -0.92 -9.91 -1.17
N ALA A 594 -1.17 -11.19 -1.43
CA ALA A 594 -0.41 -12.00 -2.38
C ALA A 594 -1.02 -11.93 -3.78
N SER A 595 -1.00 -10.74 -4.41
CA SER A 595 -1.56 -10.47 -5.75
C SER A 595 -1.11 -11.46 -6.84
N ASP A 596 0.09 -12.02 -6.71
CA ASP A 596 0.69 -13.04 -7.56
C ASP A 596 -0.04 -14.40 -7.51
N ARG A 597 -0.89 -14.65 -6.52
CA ARG A 597 -1.70 -15.86 -6.44
C ARG A 597 -2.95 -15.71 -7.29
N SER A 598 -3.26 -16.75 -8.06
CA SER A 598 -4.29 -16.70 -9.11
C SER A 598 -5.68 -16.28 -8.65
N MET A 599 -6.13 -16.69 -7.45
CA MET A 599 -7.44 -16.25 -6.94
C MET A 599 -7.40 -14.86 -6.30
N VAL A 600 -6.23 -14.35 -5.89
CA VAL A 600 -6.06 -12.95 -5.45
C VAL A 600 -6.03 -12.02 -6.65
N ASN A 601 -5.24 -12.35 -7.68
CA ASN A 601 -5.28 -11.69 -8.99
C ASN A 601 -6.71 -11.62 -9.54
N LYS A 602 -7.41 -12.76 -9.59
CA LYS A 602 -8.80 -12.81 -10.03
C LYS A 602 -9.71 -11.91 -9.20
N PHE A 603 -9.59 -11.95 -7.88
CA PHE A 603 -10.39 -11.09 -7.00
C PHE A 603 -10.18 -9.59 -7.33
N ILE A 604 -8.92 -9.16 -7.46
CA ILE A 604 -8.59 -7.76 -7.79
C ILE A 604 -9.18 -7.36 -9.15
N VAL A 605 -9.03 -8.22 -10.18
CA VAL A 605 -9.55 -7.97 -11.53
C VAL A 605 -11.07 -7.93 -11.55
N ASP A 606 -11.74 -8.90 -10.92
CA ASP A 606 -13.21 -8.96 -10.85
C ASP A 606 -13.78 -7.77 -10.07
N SER A 607 -13.10 -7.38 -8.99
CA SER A 607 -13.45 -6.21 -8.18
C SER A 607 -13.33 -4.91 -8.98
N ALA A 608 -12.21 -4.69 -9.68
CA ALA A 608 -12.01 -3.53 -10.53
C ALA A 608 -13.05 -3.48 -11.66
N LYS A 609 -13.30 -4.60 -12.34
CA LYS A 609 -14.31 -4.65 -13.40
C LYS A 609 -15.72 -4.32 -12.89
N PHE A 610 -16.08 -4.80 -11.71
CA PHE A 610 -17.38 -4.51 -11.10
C PHE A 610 -17.60 -3.01 -10.92
N TRP A 611 -16.62 -2.31 -10.36
CA TRP A 611 -16.72 -0.86 -10.15
C TRP A 611 -16.80 -0.08 -11.48
N VAL A 612 -16.03 -0.47 -12.50
CA VAL A 612 -16.16 0.14 -13.84
C VAL A 612 -17.54 -0.11 -14.43
N ASP A 613 -18.01 -1.36 -14.45
CA ASP A 613 -19.25 -1.77 -15.11
C ASP A 613 -20.48 -1.20 -14.39
N GLU A 614 -20.62 -1.47 -13.09
CA GLU A 614 -21.85 -1.18 -12.33
C GLU A 614 -21.99 0.29 -11.93
N TYR A 615 -20.88 1.00 -11.73
CA TYR A 615 -20.88 2.37 -11.22
C TYR A 615 -20.27 3.39 -12.18
N HIS A 616 -19.95 2.99 -13.40
CA HIS A 616 -19.43 3.86 -14.44
C HIS A 616 -18.14 4.61 -14.07
N MET A 617 -17.25 3.99 -13.28
CA MET A 617 -15.96 4.59 -12.92
C MET A 617 -15.10 4.88 -14.16
N GLY A 618 -14.37 6.00 -14.11
CA GLY A 618 -13.42 6.43 -15.14
C GLY A 618 -12.01 5.86 -14.96
N GLY A 619 -11.69 5.32 -13.79
CA GLY A 619 -10.35 4.81 -13.51
C GLY A 619 -10.08 4.43 -12.07
N TYR A 620 -8.81 4.12 -11.80
CA TYR A 620 -8.30 3.75 -10.47
C TYR A 620 -6.97 4.43 -10.16
N ARG A 621 -6.82 4.86 -8.90
CA ARG A 621 -5.53 5.08 -8.24
C ARG A 621 -5.26 3.91 -7.31
N PHE A 622 -4.18 3.19 -7.53
CA PHE A 622 -3.77 2.05 -6.71
C PHE A 622 -2.84 2.52 -5.59
N ASP A 623 -3.33 2.41 -4.36
CA ASP A 623 -2.54 2.61 -3.14
C ASP A 623 -1.41 1.59 -3.05
N LEU A 624 -0.21 2.04 -2.71
CA LEU A 624 1.02 1.24 -2.66
C LEU A 624 1.09 0.21 -3.81
N MET A 625 0.85 0.67 -5.05
CA MET A 625 0.85 -0.14 -6.27
C MET A 625 2.12 -1.01 -6.43
N GLY A 626 3.25 -0.60 -5.83
CA GLY A 626 4.46 -1.41 -5.73
C GLY A 626 4.27 -2.80 -5.10
N LEU A 627 3.18 -3.02 -4.34
CA LEU A 627 2.81 -4.29 -3.71
C LEU A 627 1.85 -5.14 -4.57
N VAL A 628 1.36 -4.60 -5.68
CA VAL A 628 0.59 -5.33 -6.68
C VAL A 628 1.54 -5.73 -7.81
N ASP A 629 1.57 -7.01 -8.16
CA ASP A 629 2.53 -7.50 -9.15
C ASP A 629 2.20 -7.01 -10.58
N ASN A 630 3.22 -6.91 -11.43
CA ASN A 630 3.09 -6.40 -12.81
C ASN A 630 2.03 -7.14 -13.62
N LYS A 631 1.89 -8.47 -13.45
CA LYS A 631 0.90 -9.25 -14.20
C LYS A 631 -0.51 -8.84 -13.78
N THR A 632 -0.75 -8.70 -12.47
CA THR A 632 -2.06 -8.26 -11.96
C THR A 632 -2.44 -6.87 -12.47
N MET A 633 -1.50 -5.92 -12.50
CA MET A 633 -1.78 -4.58 -13.04
C MET A 633 -2.10 -4.60 -14.54
N ILE A 634 -1.43 -5.46 -15.33
CA ILE A 634 -1.75 -5.68 -16.75
C ILE A 634 -3.16 -6.29 -16.90
N ASP A 635 -3.51 -7.29 -16.10
CA ASP A 635 -4.81 -7.97 -16.18
C ASP A 635 -5.96 -7.01 -15.79
N VAL A 636 -5.76 -6.17 -14.76
CA VAL A 636 -6.72 -5.13 -14.37
C VAL A 636 -6.94 -4.16 -15.54
N TYR A 637 -5.86 -3.63 -16.12
CA TYR A 637 -5.99 -2.69 -17.23
C TYR A 637 -6.76 -3.29 -18.41
N LYS A 638 -6.44 -4.53 -18.79
CA LYS A 638 -7.15 -5.23 -19.87
C LYS A 638 -8.63 -5.42 -19.53
N GLY A 639 -8.92 -5.94 -18.34
CA GLY A 639 -10.29 -6.19 -17.90
C GLY A 639 -11.15 -4.93 -17.86
N CYS A 640 -10.60 -3.81 -17.42
CA CYS A 640 -11.31 -2.54 -17.34
C CYS A 640 -11.41 -1.82 -18.71
N SER A 641 -10.37 -1.89 -19.55
CA SER A 641 -10.37 -1.24 -20.87
C SER A 641 -11.33 -1.88 -21.87
N GLU A 642 -11.68 -3.16 -21.69
CA GLU A 642 -12.76 -3.83 -22.42
C GLU A 642 -14.14 -3.21 -22.12
N LEU A 643 -14.34 -2.70 -20.89
CA LEU A 643 -15.58 -2.06 -20.46
C LEU A 643 -15.59 -0.56 -20.77
N TYR A 644 -14.45 0.09 -20.63
CA TYR A 644 -14.26 1.51 -20.91
C TYR A 644 -12.86 1.79 -21.47
N SER A 645 -12.77 2.05 -22.76
CA SER A 645 -11.48 2.17 -23.47
C SER A 645 -10.62 3.37 -23.08
N LYS A 646 -11.17 4.35 -22.35
CA LYS A 646 -10.43 5.51 -21.82
C LYS A 646 -10.17 5.39 -20.32
N VAL A 647 -10.23 4.19 -19.76
CA VAL A 647 -9.94 3.96 -18.34
C VAL A 647 -8.54 4.44 -17.99
N MET A 648 -8.43 5.25 -16.93
CA MET A 648 -7.14 5.68 -16.40
C MET A 648 -6.75 4.80 -15.21
N ILE A 649 -5.56 4.21 -15.25
CA ILE A 649 -5.05 3.39 -14.14
C ILE A 649 -3.65 3.86 -13.82
N TYR A 650 -3.44 4.23 -12.57
CA TYR A 650 -2.14 4.61 -12.04
C TYR A 650 -2.07 4.28 -10.56
N GLY A 651 -0.93 4.54 -9.93
CA GLY A 651 -0.81 4.35 -8.49
C GLY A 651 0.53 4.74 -7.93
N GLU A 652 0.75 4.35 -6.69
CA GLU A 652 1.97 4.63 -5.94
C GLU A 652 3.06 3.58 -6.20
N PRO A 653 4.16 3.93 -6.88
CA PRO A 653 5.19 2.98 -7.29
C PRO A 653 6.12 2.55 -6.13
N TRP A 654 5.70 2.68 -4.88
CA TRP A 654 6.48 2.39 -3.67
C TRP A 654 5.77 1.41 -2.74
N THR A 655 6.47 1.01 -1.68
CA THR A 655 5.99 0.16 -0.60
C THR A 655 6.18 0.90 0.73
N GLY A 656 5.34 0.61 1.74
CA GLY A 656 5.51 1.15 3.09
C GLY A 656 6.55 0.41 3.94
N GLY A 657 6.92 -0.81 3.53
CA GLY A 657 7.91 -1.67 4.19
C GLY A 657 8.55 -2.68 3.24
N THR A 658 9.21 -3.68 3.81
CA THR A 658 9.89 -4.73 3.01
C THR A 658 8.90 -5.73 2.45
N SER A 659 8.92 -5.91 1.12
CA SER A 659 8.13 -6.92 0.41
C SER A 659 9.00 -8.06 -0.13
N LYS A 660 8.39 -9.24 -0.33
CA LYS A 660 9.02 -10.35 -1.06
C LYS A 660 9.12 -10.07 -2.57
N LEU A 661 8.16 -9.30 -3.11
CA LEU A 661 8.16 -8.92 -4.52
C LEU A 661 9.47 -8.20 -4.83
N LYS A 662 10.07 -8.52 -5.98
CA LYS A 662 11.37 -7.96 -6.37
C LYS A 662 11.19 -6.79 -7.33
N VAL A 663 12.05 -5.79 -7.20
CA VAL A 663 12.20 -4.69 -8.18
C VAL A 663 12.91 -5.17 -9.47
N ALA A 664 13.01 -6.49 -9.69
CA ALA A 664 13.63 -7.03 -10.90
C ALA A 664 12.69 -6.84 -12.10
N HIS A 665 13.26 -6.67 -13.30
CA HIS A 665 12.52 -6.53 -14.56
C HIS A 665 12.80 -7.71 -15.49
N ASP A 666 12.66 -8.94 -14.98
CA ASP A 666 12.79 -10.15 -15.78
C ASP A 666 11.47 -10.42 -16.53
N PRO A 667 11.41 -10.29 -17.87
CA PRO A 667 10.19 -10.53 -18.64
C PRO A 667 9.64 -11.95 -18.48
N ALA A 668 10.46 -12.92 -18.04
CA ALA A 668 10.01 -14.29 -17.79
C ALA A 668 9.24 -14.46 -16.47
N ASN A 669 9.28 -13.48 -15.56
CA ASN A 669 8.70 -13.61 -14.21
C ASN A 669 8.01 -12.33 -13.70
N ILE A 670 7.23 -11.68 -14.56
CA ILE A 670 6.48 -10.46 -14.21
C ILE A 670 5.49 -10.67 -13.04
N LYS A 671 5.02 -11.91 -12.83
CA LYS A 671 4.08 -12.33 -11.76
C LYS A 671 4.65 -12.17 -10.33
N ASN A 672 5.95 -11.94 -10.13
CA ASN A 672 6.57 -11.79 -8.81
C ASN A 672 7.38 -10.49 -8.68
N GLN A 673 7.03 -9.50 -9.49
CA GLN A 673 7.77 -8.24 -9.60
C GLN A 673 6.89 -7.08 -9.20
N GLN A 674 7.48 -6.11 -8.51
CA GLN A 674 6.80 -4.90 -8.08
C GLN A 674 6.43 -4.02 -9.28
N THR A 675 5.24 -3.43 -9.22
CA THR A 675 4.83 -2.38 -10.17
C THR A 675 5.37 -1.04 -9.72
N VAL A 676 6.57 -0.69 -10.18
CA VAL A 676 7.29 0.56 -9.85
C VAL A 676 7.56 1.40 -11.10
N GLN A 677 7.96 2.67 -10.97
CA GLN A 677 8.26 3.55 -12.11
C GLN A 677 9.17 2.90 -13.17
N ALA A 678 10.25 2.22 -12.74
CA ALA A 678 11.18 1.55 -13.64
C ALA A 678 10.59 0.32 -14.35
N SER A 679 9.50 -0.26 -13.85
CA SER A 679 8.81 -1.37 -14.51
C SER A 679 7.88 -0.91 -15.63
N LEU A 680 7.33 0.31 -15.51
CA LEU A 680 6.29 0.82 -16.41
C LEU A 680 6.78 1.06 -17.85
N GLY A 681 8.08 1.34 -18.02
CA GLY A 681 8.70 1.47 -19.35
C GLY A 681 9.37 0.18 -19.85
N GLN A 682 9.07 -0.96 -19.25
CA GLN A 682 9.51 -2.26 -19.76
C GLN A 682 8.60 -2.74 -20.90
N SER A 683 9.18 -3.51 -21.83
CA SER A 683 8.47 -3.90 -23.05
C SER A 683 7.17 -4.65 -22.77
N TYR A 684 7.08 -5.44 -21.70
CA TYR A 684 5.88 -6.24 -21.43
C TYR A 684 4.60 -5.44 -21.13
N PHE A 685 4.69 -4.19 -20.67
CA PHE A 685 3.52 -3.29 -20.60
C PHE A 685 3.11 -2.83 -22.01
N ALA A 686 4.09 -2.40 -22.82
CA ALA A 686 3.87 -1.97 -24.20
C ALA A 686 3.38 -3.10 -25.12
N ASP A 687 4.00 -4.29 -25.03
CA ASP A 687 3.65 -5.52 -25.75
C ASP A 687 2.22 -5.98 -25.41
N ALA A 688 1.77 -5.70 -24.18
CA ALA A 688 0.41 -5.95 -23.73
C ALA A 688 -0.59 -4.87 -24.17
N GLY A 689 -0.12 -3.74 -24.73
CA GLY A 689 -0.94 -2.61 -25.15
C GLY A 689 -1.60 -1.87 -24.00
N VAL A 690 -0.93 -1.81 -22.83
CA VAL A 690 -1.52 -1.23 -21.62
C VAL A 690 -0.72 0.00 -21.14
N TYR A 691 -1.42 0.92 -20.47
CA TYR A 691 -0.84 2.16 -19.97
C TYR A 691 -1.17 2.34 -18.49
N VAL A 692 -0.39 1.68 -17.64
CA VAL A 692 -0.43 1.87 -16.19
C VAL A 692 0.51 3.02 -15.84
N GLY A 693 0.02 4.02 -15.13
CA GLY A 693 0.78 5.20 -14.69
C GLY A 693 1.29 5.12 -13.26
N ALA A 694 2.11 6.09 -12.88
CA ALA A 694 2.58 6.26 -11.51
C ALA A 694 2.76 7.73 -11.14
N PHE A 695 2.62 8.02 -9.85
CA PHE A 695 3.03 9.30 -9.26
C PHE A 695 4.53 9.55 -9.47
N ASN A 696 4.84 10.77 -9.90
CA ASN A 696 6.20 11.25 -10.13
C ASN A 696 6.70 12.01 -8.89
N ASP A 697 7.24 11.28 -7.91
CA ASP A 697 7.85 11.85 -6.70
C ASP A 697 9.11 12.67 -7.00
N ILE A 698 9.78 12.41 -8.14
CA ILE A 698 10.99 13.13 -8.56
C ILE A 698 10.67 14.59 -8.89
N ILE A 699 9.63 14.87 -9.69
CA ILE A 699 9.23 16.26 -9.99
C ILE A 699 8.67 16.94 -8.74
N ARG A 700 7.86 16.23 -7.93
CA ARG A 700 7.32 16.74 -6.66
C ARG A 700 8.42 17.22 -5.73
N ASN A 701 9.36 16.33 -5.41
CA ASN A 701 10.50 16.64 -4.53
C ASN A 701 11.38 17.72 -5.14
N GLY A 702 11.55 17.69 -6.47
CA GLY A 702 12.29 18.69 -7.21
C GLY A 702 11.71 20.10 -7.01
N ILE A 703 10.40 20.26 -7.20
CA ILE A 703 9.69 21.54 -7.13
C ILE A 703 9.62 22.04 -5.68
N ARG A 704 8.94 21.31 -4.77
CA ARG A 704 8.60 21.80 -3.43
C ARG A 704 9.58 21.37 -2.31
N GLY A 705 10.39 20.34 -2.56
CA GLY A 705 11.20 19.67 -1.54
C GLY A 705 10.61 18.32 -1.12
N ASP A 706 11.43 17.47 -0.50
CA ASP A 706 11.00 16.15 -0.01
C ASP A 706 10.03 16.23 1.19
N ASN A 707 9.55 15.07 1.63
CA ASN A 707 8.59 14.93 2.75
C ASN A 707 9.24 15.05 4.14
N SER A 708 10.57 15.13 4.25
CA SER A 708 11.31 15.35 5.50
C SER A 708 11.60 16.84 5.70
N PRO A 709 10.53 17.64 5.70
CA PRO A 709 10.30 18.68 4.72
C PRO A 709 11.59 19.39 4.27
N GLY A 710 12.07 19.05 3.08
CA GLY A 710 13.21 19.69 2.42
C GLY A 710 12.84 21.00 1.70
N VAL A 711 13.82 21.60 1.03
CA VAL A 711 13.65 22.82 0.22
C VAL A 711 13.83 22.47 -1.26
N GLY A 712 12.82 22.74 -2.08
CA GLY A 712 12.85 22.51 -3.52
C GLY A 712 13.33 23.69 -4.36
N TRP A 713 13.26 23.53 -5.68
CA TRP A 713 13.77 24.50 -6.66
C TRP A 713 13.03 25.83 -6.65
N VAL A 714 11.75 25.86 -6.28
CA VAL A 714 11.00 27.12 -6.11
C VAL A 714 11.60 28.00 -5.01
N TYR A 715 12.45 27.46 -4.14
CA TYR A 715 13.23 28.22 -3.17
C TYR A 715 14.71 28.36 -3.54
N GLY A 716 15.13 27.86 -4.71
CA GLY A 716 16.47 28.02 -5.27
C GLY A 716 17.39 26.81 -5.15
N GLN A 717 16.87 25.62 -4.81
CA GLN A 717 17.68 24.40 -4.73
C GLN A 717 18.10 23.90 -6.12
N SER A 718 19.31 24.24 -6.53
CA SER A 718 19.83 23.95 -7.88
C SER A 718 20.07 22.46 -8.15
N SER A 719 20.28 21.63 -7.12
CA SER A 719 20.45 20.18 -7.27
C SER A 719 19.19 19.48 -7.81
N SER A 720 18.03 20.13 -7.70
CA SER A 720 16.74 19.61 -8.17
C SER A 720 16.53 19.76 -9.68
N TYR A 721 17.41 20.50 -10.39
CA TYR A 721 17.27 20.82 -11.81
C TYR A 721 16.99 19.57 -12.67
N GLY A 722 17.80 18.52 -12.52
CA GLY A 722 17.68 17.32 -13.36
C GLY A 722 16.36 16.57 -13.19
N GLY A 723 15.84 16.49 -11.96
CA GLY A 723 14.57 15.81 -11.67
C GLY A 723 13.34 16.61 -12.13
N ILE A 724 13.41 17.93 -12.03
CA ILE A 724 12.38 18.80 -12.59
C ILE A 724 12.36 18.67 -14.10
N TYR A 725 13.54 18.73 -14.72
CA TYR A 725 13.66 18.69 -16.17
C TYR A 725 13.09 17.39 -16.76
N SER A 726 13.37 16.23 -16.14
CA SER A 726 12.74 14.97 -16.55
C SER A 726 11.22 15.01 -16.41
N GLY A 727 10.71 15.52 -15.29
CA GLY A 727 9.27 15.67 -15.07
C GLY A 727 8.58 16.58 -16.08
N MET A 728 9.19 17.72 -16.41
CA MET A 728 8.67 18.66 -17.42
C MET A 728 8.54 18.02 -18.82
N LYS A 729 9.37 17.03 -19.12
CA LYS A 729 9.31 16.23 -20.35
C LYS A 729 8.37 15.02 -20.27
N GLY A 730 7.66 14.81 -19.16
CA GLY A 730 6.79 13.66 -18.94
C GLY A 730 7.59 12.36 -18.74
N LEU A 731 8.68 12.43 -17.96
CA LEU A 731 9.54 11.30 -17.60
C LEU A 731 9.74 11.21 -16.08
N PHE A 732 9.97 10.01 -15.59
CA PHE A 732 10.43 9.82 -14.21
C PHE A 732 11.92 10.20 -14.08
N ALA A 733 12.78 9.74 -15.00
CA ALA A 733 14.21 10.08 -15.01
C ALA A 733 14.83 9.99 -16.42
N GLU A 734 15.86 10.80 -16.69
CA GLU A 734 16.57 10.82 -17.99
C GLU A 734 17.69 9.76 -18.11
N THR A 735 18.31 9.37 -16.99
CA THR A 735 19.50 8.49 -16.98
C THR A 735 19.18 7.01 -16.83
N ASN A 736 17.94 6.66 -16.49
CA ASN A 736 17.48 5.29 -16.36
C ASN A 736 16.60 4.94 -17.58
N THR A 737 17.09 4.01 -18.41
CA THR A 737 16.43 3.62 -19.68
C THR A 737 14.98 3.22 -19.50
N ALA A 738 14.64 2.46 -18.45
CA ALA A 738 13.27 2.01 -18.24
C ALA A 738 12.36 3.13 -17.72
N ALA A 739 12.90 4.01 -16.88
CA ALA A 739 12.21 5.23 -16.43
C ALA A 739 12.03 6.27 -17.55
N LYS A 740 12.75 6.11 -18.67
CA LYS A 740 12.70 6.96 -19.86
C LYS A 740 11.75 6.43 -20.96
N ASN A 741 11.56 5.12 -21.03
CA ASN A 741 10.73 4.46 -22.05
C ASN A 741 9.25 4.37 -21.65
N VAL A 742 8.74 5.42 -21.01
CA VAL A 742 7.33 5.53 -20.59
C VAL A 742 6.58 6.49 -21.50
N GLU A 743 5.30 6.24 -21.71
CA GLU A 743 4.43 7.22 -22.35
C GLU A 743 4.05 8.33 -21.37
N PRO A 744 3.86 9.58 -21.83
CA PRO A 744 3.57 10.71 -20.95
C PRO A 744 2.30 10.50 -20.12
N GLN A 745 1.29 9.81 -20.66
CA GLN A 745 0.07 9.48 -19.90
C GLN A 745 0.31 8.55 -18.69
N GLN A 746 1.48 7.92 -18.59
CA GLN A 746 1.88 7.10 -17.44
C GLN A 746 2.53 7.94 -16.32
N VAL A 747 2.77 9.24 -16.53
CA VAL A 747 3.50 10.09 -15.59
C VAL A 747 2.57 11.11 -14.95
N LEU A 748 2.25 10.90 -13.67
CA LEU A 748 1.44 11.84 -12.89
C LEU A 748 2.34 12.85 -12.19
N ASN A 749 2.29 14.09 -12.64
CA ASN A 749 3.04 15.20 -12.06
C ASN A 749 2.16 15.91 -11.04
N TYR A 750 2.71 16.16 -9.86
CA TYR A 750 2.00 16.75 -8.75
C TYR A 750 2.97 17.44 -7.80
N VAL A 751 2.43 18.34 -6.98
CA VAL A 751 3.15 18.94 -5.86
C VAL A 751 2.49 18.63 -4.52
N SER A 752 1.19 18.36 -4.45
CA SER A 752 0.59 17.85 -3.21
C SER A 752 -0.51 16.80 -3.45
N CYS A 753 -0.81 16.07 -2.40
CA CYS A 753 -1.85 15.04 -2.31
C CYS A 753 -2.32 14.96 -0.84
N HIS A 754 -3.27 14.09 -0.53
CA HIS A 754 -3.84 13.92 0.81
C HIS A 754 -2.78 13.61 1.88
N ASP A 755 -1.75 12.84 1.51
CA ASP A 755 -0.60 12.47 2.33
C ASP A 755 0.43 13.60 2.49
N ASN A 756 1.12 13.61 3.63
CA ASN A 756 2.13 14.61 3.97
C ASN A 756 1.51 16.01 4.17
N TYR A 757 2.35 17.05 4.17
CA TYR A 757 1.88 18.42 4.23
C TYR A 757 1.18 18.82 2.91
N THR A 758 0.14 19.64 3.03
CA THR A 758 -0.42 20.39 1.88
C THR A 758 0.69 21.23 1.22
N LEU A 759 0.48 21.66 -0.03
CA LEU A 759 1.43 22.56 -0.69
C LEU A 759 1.67 23.83 0.13
N TYR A 760 0.61 24.40 0.71
CA TYR A 760 0.70 25.62 1.52
C TYR A 760 1.53 25.38 2.77
N ASP A 761 1.23 24.33 3.54
CA ASP A 761 1.92 24.03 4.79
C ASP A 761 3.40 23.72 4.57
N GLN A 762 3.72 22.95 3.52
CA GLN A 762 5.10 22.65 3.13
C GLN A 762 5.86 23.94 2.81
N LEU A 763 5.33 24.78 1.92
CA LEU A 763 6.02 25.98 1.45
C LEU A 763 6.09 27.05 2.54
N GLU A 764 5.06 27.21 3.36
CA GLU A 764 5.03 28.20 4.45
C GLU A 764 6.03 27.85 5.54
N SER A 765 6.21 26.56 5.85
CA SER A 765 7.22 26.10 6.82
C SER A 765 8.65 26.47 6.43
N LYS A 766 8.89 26.75 5.14
CA LYS A 766 10.18 27.16 4.56
C LYS A 766 10.17 28.59 4.03
N ALA A 767 9.10 29.34 4.26
CA ALA A 767 8.93 30.66 3.71
C ALA A 767 10.10 31.57 4.10
N SER A 768 10.54 32.36 3.13
CA SER A 768 11.56 33.37 3.32
C SER A 768 10.94 34.73 3.07
N ALA A 769 11.16 35.68 3.98
CA ALA A 769 10.73 37.08 3.81
C ALA A 769 11.33 37.75 2.56
N SER A 770 12.34 37.12 1.92
CA SER A 770 12.95 37.60 0.69
C SER A 770 12.20 37.22 -0.59
N ARG A 771 11.16 36.38 -0.52
CA ARG A 771 10.39 35.90 -1.67
C ARG A 771 8.90 36.22 -1.52
N ASP A 772 8.27 36.46 -2.65
CA ASP A 772 6.81 36.60 -2.77
C ASP A 772 6.17 35.20 -2.69
N PHE A 773 5.53 34.90 -1.56
CA PHE A 773 4.95 33.58 -1.30
C PHE A 773 3.89 33.19 -2.34
N ASN A 774 3.00 34.12 -2.73
CA ASN A 774 1.97 33.85 -3.73
C ASN A 774 2.60 33.47 -5.07
N ARG A 775 3.73 34.09 -5.43
CA ARG A 775 4.44 33.76 -6.66
C ARG A 775 5.17 32.41 -6.59
N VAL A 776 5.77 32.08 -5.45
CA VAL A 776 6.34 30.74 -5.19
C VAL A 776 5.25 29.67 -5.34
N TYR A 777 4.09 29.90 -4.71
CA TYR A 777 2.93 29.01 -4.77
C TYR A 777 2.43 28.82 -6.20
N LYS A 778 2.17 29.92 -6.92
CA LYS A 778 1.77 29.89 -8.34
C LYS A 778 2.79 29.17 -9.21
N GLN A 779 4.09 29.41 -9.02
CA GLN A 779 5.13 28.78 -9.83
C GLN A 779 5.15 27.26 -9.64
N ALA A 780 5.01 26.77 -8.41
CA ALA A 780 5.00 25.33 -8.13
C ALA A 780 3.96 24.61 -9.01
N GLU A 781 2.74 25.14 -9.06
CA GLU A 781 1.68 24.54 -9.86
C GLU A 781 1.79 24.84 -11.37
N THR A 782 2.28 26.02 -11.74
CA THR A 782 2.53 26.33 -13.16
C THR A 782 3.49 25.34 -13.79
N MET A 783 4.50 24.89 -13.03
CA MET A 783 5.44 23.86 -13.51
C MET A 783 4.73 22.53 -13.74
N VAL A 784 3.81 22.11 -12.86
CA VAL A 784 3.00 20.89 -13.06
C VAL A 784 2.12 21.00 -14.30
N PHE A 785 1.39 22.11 -14.46
CA PHE A 785 0.44 22.29 -15.55
C PHE A 785 1.05 22.63 -16.91
N THR A 786 2.34 23.00 -16.94
CA THR A 786 3.11 23.21 -18.18
C THR A 786 4.11 22.10 -18.47
N ALA A 787 4.18 21.07 -17.61
CA ALA A 787 4.87 19.83 -17.89
C ALA A 787 4.08 18.95 -18.88
N GLN A 788 4.78 18.11 -19.63
CA GLN A 788 4.15 16.96 -20.28
C GLN A 788 3.76 15.91 -19.24
N GLY A 789 2.74 15.11 -19.54
CA GLY A 789 2.17 14.12 -18.64
C GLY A 789 0.81 14.52 -18.09
N VAL A 790 0.40 13.93 -16.96
CA VAL A 790 -0.92 14.14 -16.35
C VAL A 790 -0.77 15.01 -15.10
N PRO A 791 -1.32 16.25 -15.06
CA PRO A 791 -1.35 17.06 -13.86
C PRO A 791 -2.35 16.51 -12.82
N PHE A 792 -1.92 16.52 -11.57
CA PHE A 792 -2.68 16.10 -10.41
C PHE A 792 -2.51 17.11 -9.27
N MET A 793 -3.60 17.44 -8.58
CA MET A 793 -3.59 18.38 -7.44
C MET A 793 -4.52 17.90 -6.30
N GLN A 794 -4.19 18.30 -5.08
CA GLN A 794 -4.98 18.03 -3.88
C GLN A 794 -6.20 18.95 -3.80
N GLU A 795 -7.31 18.49 -3.20
CA GLU A 795 -8.41 19.38 -2.86
C GLU A 795 -7.94 20.57 -2.01
N GLY A 796 -8.42 21.75 -2.39
CA GLY A 796 -8.14 23.05 -1.79
C GLY A 796 -6.76 23.62 -2.09
N GLU A 797 -5.92 22.95 -2.88
CA GLU A 797 -4.65 23.52 -3.35
C GLU A 797 -4.87 24.83 -4.12
N ASP A 798 -5.96 24.92 -4.88
CA ASP A 798 -6.34 26.09 -5.68
C ASP A 798 -6.73 27.33 -4.86
N PHE A 799 -6.89 27.20 -3.54
CA PHE A 799 -7.10 28.32 -2.62
C PHE A 799 -6.34 28.18 -1.30
N MET A 800 -5.17 27.54 -1.35
CA MET A 800 -4.20 27.45 -0.24
C MET A 800 -4.70 26.70 1.00
N ARG A 801 -5.30 25.51 0.82
CA ARG A 801 -5.68 24.62 1.93
C ARG A 801 -4.52 24.44 2.91
N THR A 802 -4.86 24.50 4.20
CA THR A 802 -3.96 24.23 5.33
C THR A 802 -4.57 23.17 6.22
N LYS A 803 -3.74 22.30 6.80
CA LYS A 803 -4.15 21.28 7.77
C LYS A 803 -3.54 21.60 9.13
N VAL A 804 -4.26 22.36 9.95
CA VAL A 804 -3.79 22.74 11.28
C VAL A 804 -3.71 21.52 12.17
N ASN A 805 -2.60 21.40 12.92
CA ASN A 805 -2.40 20.30 13.85
C ASN A 805 -3.25 20.48 15.11
N MET A 806 -4.41 19.84 15.13
CA MET A 806 -5.31 19.81 16.29
C MET A 806 -4.94 18.74 17.31
N ARG A 807 -4.07 17.78 16.96
CA ARG A 807 -3.67 16.66 17.85
C ARG A 807 -2.74 17.07 18.98
N GLY A 808 -2.17 18.27 18.91
CA GLY A 808 -1.15 18.71 19.88
C GLY A 808 0.16 17.93 19.76
N THR A 809 0.39 17.21 18.65
CA THR A 809 1.71 16.67 18.34
C THR A 809 2.66 17.82 17.96
N THR A 810 3.96 17.56 17.88
CA THR A 810 4.94 18.60 17.55
C THR A 810 4.75 19.12 16.12
N GLY A 811 4.56 20.43 15.97
CA GLY A 811 4.46 21.11 14.67
C GLY A 811 3.18 21.93 14.54
N LYS A 812 3.20 22.94 13.65
CA LYS A 812 2.04 23.81 13.37
C LYS A 812 0.97 23.09 12.54
N TYR A 813 1.42 22.23 11.63
CA TYR A 813 0.57 21.56 10.64
C TYR A 813 0.62 20.04 10.81
N ASP A 814 -0.43 19.38 10.35
CA ASP A 814 -0.56 17.93 10.38
C ASP A 814 -0.16 17.34 9.02
N HIS A 815 0.95 16.59 9.01
CA HIS A 815 1.44 15.92 7.80
C HIS A 815 0.87 14.50 7.63
N ASN A 816 0.06 14.01 8.57
CA ASN A 816 -0.55 12.68 8.45
C ASN A 816 -1.91 12.67 9.13
N SER A 817 -2.86 13.33 8.48
CA SER A 817 -4.16 13.66 9.02
C SER A 817 -5.20 12.54 8.82
N TYR A 818 -4.76 11.30 8.57
CA TYR A 818 -5.64 10.17 8.23
C TYR A 818 -6.77 9.94 9.22
N ASN A 819 -6.52 10.13 10.51
CA ASN A 819 -7.50 10.05 11.59
C ASN A 819 -7.58 11.35 12.41
N SER A 820 -7.31 12.50 11.78
CA SER A 820 -7.50 13.81 12.41
C SER A 820 -8.96 14.23 12.31
N CYS A 821 -9.40 15.08 13.23
CA CYS A 821 -10.79 15.54 13.26
C CYS A 821 -11.16 16.36 12.02
N ASP A 822 -12.47 16.55 11.81
CA ASP A 822 -12.98 17.30 10.67
C ASP A 822 -12.38 18.71 10.63
N LEU A 823 -12.13 19.37 11.76
CA LEU A 823 -11.51 20.71 11.75
C LEU A 823 -10.12 20.74 11.10
N THR A 824 -9.34 19.66 11.17
CA THR A 824 -8.06 19.57 10.46
C THR A 824 -8.24 19.27 8.96
N ASN A 825 -9.27 18.52 8.58
CA ASN A 825 -9.41 17.97 7.23
C ASN A 825 -10.45 18.69 6.35
N HIS A 826 -11.45 19.36 6.91
CA HIS A 826 -12.53 19.98 6.14
C HIS A 826 -12.04 20.97 5.09
N MET A 827 -12.85 21.13 4.05
CA MET A 827 -12.68 22.18 3.06
C MET A 827 -13.22 23.49 3.62
N ASP A 828 -12.32 24.35 4.12
CA ASP A 828 -12.66 25.69 4.59
C ASP A 828 -12.99 26.60 3.40
N TRP A 829 -14.29 26.80 3.15
CA TRP A 829 -14.77 27.60 2.04
C TRP A 829 -14.55 29.10 2.23
N SER A 830 -14.25 29.54 3.46
CA SER A 830 -13.85 30.92 3.72
C SER A 830 -12.51 31.25 3.09
N LEU A 831 -11.56 30.29 3.09
CA LEU A 831 -10.26 30.46 2.42
C LEU A 831 -10.41 30.65 0.91
N LYS A 832 -11.40 30.03 0.26
CA LYS A 832 -11.67 30.30 -1.17
C LYS A 832 -12.13 31.74 -1.40
N ALA A 833 -12.98 32.28 -0.53
CA ALA A 833 -13.43 33.66 -0.63
C ALA A 833 -12.29 34.66 -0.34
N GLU A 834 -11.43 34.37 0.63
CA GLU A 834 -10.24 35.17 0.96
C GLU A 834 -9.18 35.13 -0.14
N ASN A 835 -8.96 33.96 -0.76
CA ASN A 835 -7.94 33.71 -1.77
C ASN A 835 -8.50 33.57 -3.19
N VAL A 836 -9.59 34.29 -3.51
CA VAL A 836 -10.28 34.18 -4.81
C VAL A 836 -9.37 34.43 -6.01
N GLU A 837 -8.35 35.29 -5.87
CA GLU A 837 -7.36 35.52 -6.93
C GLU A 837 -6.47 34.29 -7.19
N MET A 838 -6.22 33.45 -6.17
CA MET A 838 -5.51 32.19 -6.35
C MET A 838 -6.39 31.16 -7.06
N PHE A 839 -7.66 31.09 -6.66
CA PHE A 839 -8.65 30.23 -7.33
C PHE A 839 -8.78 30.57 -8.83
N GLU A 840 -8.98 31.85 -9.16
CA GLU A 840 -9.07 32.30 -10.55
C GLU A 840 -7.77 32.06 -11.32
N TYR A 841 -6.62 32.12 -10.65
CA TYR A 841 -5.34 31.76 -11.25
C TYR A 841 -5.30 30.28 -11.66
N PHE A 842 -5.60 29.36 -10.74
CA PHE A 842 -5.62 27.91 -11.02
C PHE A 842 -6.63 27.56 -12.13
N LYS A 843 -7.83 28.13 -12.07
CA LYS A 843 -8.86 28.02 -13.12
C LYS A 843 -8.33 28.48 -14.48
N SER A 844 -7.63 29.62 -14.53
CA SER A 844 -7.02 30.11 -15.78
C SER A 844 -5.89 29.21 -16.28
N LEU A 845 -5.10 28.63 -15.39
CA LEU A 845 -4.00 27.72 -15.70
C LEU A 845 -4.50 26.38 -16.27
N ILE A 846 -5.55 25.81 -15.68
CA ILE A 846 -6.23 24.61 -16.19
C ILE A 846 -6.82 24.87 -17.58
N ALA A 847 -7.53 26.00 -17.75
CA ALA A 847 -8.08 26.40 -19.03
C ALA A 847 -7.00 26.63 -20.09
N PHE A 848 -5.86 27.24 -19.70
CA PHE A 848 -4.72 27.46 -20.57
C PHE A 848 -4.11 26.14 -21.05
N ARG A 849 -3.85 25.18 -20.15
CA ARG A 849 -3.36 23.86 -20.52
C ARG A 849 -4.29 23.18 -21.51
N LYS A 850 -5.60 23.16 -21.21
CA LYS A 850 -6.63 22.57 -22.08
C LYS A 850 -6.67 23.20 -23.48
N ALA A 851 -6.34 24.48 -23.60
CA ALA A 851 -6.30 25.21 -24.86
C ALA A 851 -4.95 25.09 -25.61
N THR A 852 -3.96 24.39 -25.05
CA THR A 852 -2.58 24.33 -25.57
C THR A 852 -2.16 22.88 -25.84
N PRO A 853 -2.48 22.30 -27.01
CA PRO A 853 -2.17 20.91 -27.35
C PRO A 853 -0.68 20.57 -27.32
N GLU A 854 0.19 21.57 -27.48
CA GLU A 854 1.64 21.41 -27.36
C GLU A 854 2.07 20.96 -25.95
N LEU A 855 1.21 21.11 -24.93
CA LEU A 855 1.43 20.67 -23.54
C LEU A 855 0.82 19.29 -23.21
N THR A 856 0.00 18.72 -24.11
CA THR A 856 -0.71 17.43 -23.93
C THR A 856 -0.34 16.43 -25.04
N ILE A 857 0.95 16.37 -25.37
CA ILE A 857 1.44 15.44 -26.37
C ILE A 857 1.30 14.02 -25.83
N SER A 858 0.70 13.14 -26.63
CA SER A 858 0.29 11.81 -26.19
C SER A 858 1.38 10.73 -26.26
N THR A 859 2.49 10.98 -26.98
CA THR A 859 3.52 9.96 -27.21
C THR A 859 4.94 10.43 -26.89
N ARG A 860 5.76 9.53 -26.34
CA ARG A 860 7.17 9.75 -26.03
C ARG A 860 7.98 10.15 -27.25
N ASP A 861 7.82 9.43 -28.36
CA ASP A 861 8.53 9.69 -29.62
C ASP A 861 8.26 11.09 -30.14
N GLU A 862 7.03 11.59 -29.99
CA GLU A 862 6.69 12.95 -30.39
C GLU A 862 7.35 14.00 -29.50
N ILE A 863 7.30 13.82 -28.17
CA ILE A 863 7.96 14.75 -27.24
C ILE A 863 9.47 14.79 -27.52
N ASP A 864 10.13 13.65 -27.73
CA ASP A 864 11.57 13.62 -28.04
C ASP A 864 11.93 14.29 -29.37
N ALA A 865 11.00 14.31 -30.33
CA ALA A 865 11.22 14.96 -31.62
C ALA A 865 11.06 16.49 -31.59
N VAL A 866 10.23 17.03 -30.67
CA VAL A 866 9.83 18.45 -30.69
C VAL A 866 10.29 19.24 -29.48
N VAL A 867 10.65 18.59 -28.36
CA VAL A 867 10.98 19.27 -27.10
C VAL A 867 12.48 19.34 -26.88
N THR A 868 13.01 20.56 -26.73
CA THR A 868 14.45 20.83 -26.54
C THR A 868 14.72 21.63 -25.27
N GLU A 869 15.75 21.23 -24.53
CA GLU A 869 16.29 21.98 -23.39
C GLU A 869 16.89 23.31 -23.82
N LYS A 870 16.54 24.39 -23.11
CA LYS A 870 17.15 25.70 -23.31
C LYS A 870 17.55 26.37 -21.99
N GLY A 871 17.37 25.68 -20.87
CA GLY A 871 17.54 26.19 -19.53
C GLY A 871 18.95 26.03 -18.95
N ASP A 872 19.07 26.44 -17.69
CA ASP A 872 20.22 26.20 -16.82
C ASP A 872 19.73 26.02 -15.37
N SER A 873 20.64 25.80 -14.41
CA SER A 873 20.26 25.53 -13.02
C SER A 873 19.40 26.61 -12.33
N LYS A 874 19.34 27.83 -12.88
CA LYS A 874 18.54 28.96 -12.38
C LYS A 874 17.24 29.15 -13.15
N THR A 875 17.19 28.68 -14.40
CA THR A 875 16.08 28.84 -15.32
C THR A 875 15.71 27.50 -15.95
N ILE A 876 14.55 26.93 -15.61
CA ILE A 876 14.00 25.80 -16.37
C ILE A 876 13.39 26.38 -17.65
N ALA A 877 13.92 26.00 -18.82
CA ALA A 877 13.39 26.46 -20.10
C ALA A 877 13.32 25.34 -21.14
N LEU A 878 12.18 25.24 -21.82
CA LEU A 878 11.87 24.24 -22.84
C LEU A 878 11.28 24.93 -24.09
N GLU A 879 11.81 24.59 -25.27
CA GLU A 879 11.20 24.94 -26.56
C GLU A 879 10.49 23.70 -27.12
N PHE A 880 9.20 23.85 -27.46
CA PHE A 880 8.38 22.85 -28.12
C PHE A 880 8.19 23.29 -29.57
N ASP A 881 8.89 22.68 -30.52
CA ASP A 881 8.79 23.03 -31.94
C ASP A 881 7.79 22.13 -32.69
N CYS A 882 6.50 22.38 -32.48
CA CYS A 882 5.42 21.62 -33.12
C CYS A 882 5.07 22.11 -34.54
N SER A 883 5.84 23.07 -35.09
CA SER A 883 5.56 23.71 -36.39
C SER A 883 5.52 22.72 -37.56
N THR A 884 6.42 21.73 -37.55
CA THR A 884 6.51 20.68 -38.57
C THR A 884 5.31 19.72 -38.57
N LYS A 885 4.47 19.78 -37.52
CA LYS A 885 3.28 18.95 -37.33
C LYS A 885 1.97 19.75 -37.35
N GLY A 886 2.03 21.01 -37.77
CA GLY A 886 0.86 21.89 -37.84
C GLY A 886 0.45 22.54 -36.52
N GLY A 887 1.23 22.36 -35.45
CA GLY A 887 1.09 23.07 -34.17
C GLY A 887 1.90 24.37 -34.14
N ASN A 888 1.85 25.09 -33.03
CA ASN A 888 2.68 26.27 -32.79
C ASN A 888 4.03 25.86 -32.20
N SER A 889 5.06 26.68 -32.41
CA SER A 889 6.27 26.56 -31.58
C SER A 889 6.06 27.34 -30.29
N ILE A 890 6.02 26.68 -29.13
CA ILE A 890 5.87 27.33 -27.82
C ILE A 890 7.17 27.24 -27.00
N TYR A 891 7.33 28.17 -26.06
CA TYR A 891 8.49 28.30 -25.21
C TYR A 891 8.02 28.44 -23.76
N VAL A 892 8.41 27.51 -22.89
CA VAL A 892 8.03 27.50 -21.46
C VAL A 892 9.25 27.88 -20.64
N VAL A 893 9.12 28.88 -19.77
CA VAL A 893 10.22 29.39 -18.94
C VAL A 893 9.76 29.51 -17.49
N HIS A 894 10.57 28.97 -16.57
CA HIS A 894 10.46 29.20 -15.13
C HIS A 894 11.80 29.72 -14.61
N ALA A 895 11.77 30.78 -13.82
CA ALA A 895 12.95 31.35 -13.16
C ALA A 895 12.86 31.18 -11.64
N SER A 896 13.91 30.65 -11.01
CA SER A 896 14.00 30.54 -9.54
C SER A 896 14.57 31.81 -8.89
N GLN A 897 15.17 32.69 -9.68
CA GLN A 897 15.86 33.91 -9.28
C GLN A 897 15.92 34.88 -10.46
N ASP A 898 16.40 36.11 -10.23
CA ASP A 898 16.64 37.06 -11.33
C ASP A 898 17.55 36.45 -12.40
N ALA A 899 17.10 36.53 -13.64
CA ALA A 899 17.82 36.05 -14.81
C ALA A 899 17.41 36.84 -16.05
N THR A 900 18.37 37.15 -16.92
CA THR A 900 18.08 37.60 -18.29
C THR A 900 18.15 36.38 -19.19
N HIS A 901 17.07 36.09 -19.91
CA HIS A 901 16.95 34.94 -20.80
C HIS A 901 16.68 35.40 -22.24
N GLU A 902 17.65 35.15 -23.12
CA GLU A 902 17.54 35.47 -24.54
C GLU A 902 16.72 34.37 -25.26
N LEU A 903 15.69 34.76 -26.04
CA LEU A 903 14.78 33.80 -26.68
C LEU A 903 15.26 33.35 -28.07
N GLY A 904 16.22 34.06 -28.66
CA GLY A 904 16.73 33.76 -30.01
C GLY A 904 15.71 33.97 -31.13
N GLY A 905 14.66 34.75 -30.89
CA GLY A 905 13.57 35.04 -31.83
C GLY A 905 12.54 35.98 -31.21
N SER A 906 11.49 36.32 -31.94
CA SER A 906 10.35 37.07 -31.41
C SER A 906 9.27 36.10 -30.93
N TYR A 907 8.72 36.34 -29.74
CA TYR A 907 7.70 35.50 -29.14
C TYR A 907 6.58 36.35 -28.53
N GLU A 908 5.35 35.91 -28.67
CA GLU A 908 4.15 36.45 -28.03
C GLU A 908 3.92 35.78 -26.67
N ILE A 909 3.69 36.54 -25.60
CA ILE A 909 3.35 35.98 -24.28
C ILE A 909 1.94 35.39 -24.32
N LEU A 910 1.80 34.09 -24.03
CA LEU A 910 0.52 33.41 -23.93
C LEU A 910 -0.01 33.32 -22.49
N PHE A 911 0.90 33.13 -21.52
CA PHE A 911 0.57 32.96 -20.11
C PHE A 911 1.69 33.49 -19.23
N SER A 912 1.35 34.05 -18.07
CA SER A 912 2.31 34.44 -17.05
C SER A 912 1.71 34.30 -15.65
N ASN A 913 2.52 33.87 -14.68
CA ASN A 913 2.14 33.87 -13.28
C ASN A 913 2.31 35.24 -12.58
N THR A 914 2.77 36.25 -13.33
CA THR A 914 2.88 37.65 -12.90
C THR A 914 2.00 38.53 -13.78
N ASN A 915 1.99 39.85 -13.51
CA ASN A 915 1.15 40.81 -14.23
C ASN A 915 1.70 41.21 -15.62
N ARG A 916 2.38 40.30 -16.34
CA ARG A 916 2.81 40.58 -17.72
C ARG A 916 1.61 40.65 -18.65
N GLU A 917 1.70 41.53 -19.63
CA GLU A 917 0.66 41.70 -20.65
C GLU A 917 0.69 40.52 -21.64
N VAL A 918 -0.30 39.63 -21.54
CA VAL A 918 -0.56 38.57 -22.52
C VAL A 918 -0.82 39.21 -23.89
N GLY A 919 -0.20 38.64 -24.94
CA GLY A 919 -0.21 39.17 -26.31
C GLY A 919 0.96 40.11 -26.65
N SER A 920 1.78 40.50 -25.66
CA SER A 920 2.97 41.30 -25.92
C SER A 920 4.07 40.49 -26.63
N ILE A 921 4.75 41.12 -27.59
CA ILE A 921 5.86 40.50 -28.33
C ILE A 921 7.20 40.90 -27.69
N VAL A 922 8.02 39.90 -27.38
CA VAL A 922 9.33 40.05 -26.72
C VAL A 922 10.40 39.25 -27.46
N THR A 923 11.65 39.69 -27.34
CA THR A 923 12.83 38.98 -27.89
C THR A 923 13.77 38.46 -26.80
N SER A 924 13.64 38.99 -25.59
CA SER A 924 14.36 38.58 -24.39
C SER A 924 13.46 38.80 -23.17
N LEU A 925 13.79 38.14 -22.07
CA LEU A 925 13.05 38.22 -20.82
C LEU A 925 14.00 38.62 -19.68
N ASP A 926 13.73 39.74 -19.03
CA ASP A 926 14.26 40.02 -17.70
C ASP A 926 13.32 39.39 -16.68
N LEU A 927 13.65 38.18 -16.25
CA LEU A 927 12.82 37.34 -15.40
C LEU A 927 12.96 37.72 -13.94
N LEU A 928 11.84 37.87 -13.25
CA LEU A 928 11.80 38.05 -11.80
C LEU A 928 11.96 36.70 -11.08
N PRO A 929 12.34 36.67 -9.78
CA PRO A 929 12.35 35.45 -9.00
C PRO A 929 10.95 34.85 -8.98
N ASN A 930 10.88 33.52 -9.14
CA ASN A 930 9.66 32.73 -9.19
C ASN A 930 8.71 33.06 -10.36
N GLU A 931 9.18 33.74 -11.40
CA GLU A 931 8.38 34.02 -12.59
C GLU A 931 8.27 32.78 -13.49
N SER A 932 7.08 32.55 -14.03
CA SER A 932 6.77 31.52 -15.03
C SER A 932 6.05 32.15 -16.21
N ILE A 933 6.50 31.85 -17.42
CA ILE A 933 5.98 32.44 -18.65
C ILE A 933 5.90 31.36 -19.73
N VAL A 934 4.78 31.31 -20.45
CA VAL A 934 4.64 30.52 -21.68
C VAL A 934 4.48 31.48 -22.84
N LEU A 935 5.26 31.25 -23.90
CA LEU A 935 5.28 32.09 -25.08
C LEU A 935 5.06 31.29 -26.36
N LYS A 936 4.61 31.96 -27.41
CA LYS A 936 4.46 31.41 -28.77
C LYS A 936 5.38 32.14 -29.72
N LYS A 937 6.12 31.40 -30.54
CA LYS A 937 6.99 31.96 -31.57
C LYS A 937 6.15 32.69 -32.61
N VAL A 938 6.52 33.94 -32.92
CA VAL A 938 5.94 34.68 -34.05
C VAL A 938 6.82 34.56 -35.28
N ALA A 939 6.19 34.63 -36.46
CA ALA A 939 6.83 34.44 -37.76
C ALA A 939 7.74 35.61 -38.18
#